data_AF-A0A8S9PJT2-F1
#
_entry.id   AF-A0A8S9PJT2-F1
#
_cell.length_a   1.000
_cell.length_b   1.000
_cell.length_c   1.000
_cell.angle_alpha   90.00
_cell.angle_beta   90.00
_cell.angle_gamma   90.00
#
_symmetry.space_group_name_H-M   'P 1'
#
loop_
_entity.id
_entity.type
_entity.pdbx_description
1 polymer ?
#
loop_
_entity_poly.entity_id
_entity_poly.type
_entity_poly.pdbx_seq_one_letter_code
_entity_poly.pdbx_strand_id
1 'polypeptide(L)'
;MASSSSSLSRISTLQNHISPLEANNKLRSLVKISPQVSEAISSGRAVVALESTIISHGMPYPQNLQTAKEVESIVRENGAVPATIAILNGVPCIGLNEEELERLASLGKSIQKTAGRDIPHVVATRANGATTVSATLFFASMVGIQVFVTGGIGGVHRHANHTMDISSDLTALGRTPIAVISAGVKSILDIPKTLEYLETQEVYVAAYKSDEFPAFFTEKSGCKAPSRVDSPEDYANMKLNRKAGILFAVPIPKQHSAAGNLIESATQRALTEAREQNVTGNAETPFLLSRVNELTEGTSLAAISDIALVKNNALIGSQIAVALSQLVLKESSDLESISISASSDSLCSFLTTMAVITVDFQLCFIFIFLWLLTRFCLSAFFFKKQKDYNLPPSPPSLPVIGHLHHLLSVPSHKSFQKVSSKYGPLLHLRAFNISIVLVSSGSMAHEVLRTHGLNFATRDREVPIMEKSLLFGSFGFVSAPYGDYWKFMKKLLVTRLLGSHSLERTRLIRGEELKTFRAMLFDKAAKSEAVDVGEEMMKLTNNSICRMIMGRKCSEENGEAEQIRSLVTKSLGLVRKFLIASTVGRLLKKVGISLFEKEIMEVSERYDELLEKIIKEHEENPNQKEDRDMMDVLLGVCADDNAEFKISRNQIKALFVELLLGGTDTSAQTTQWIMAELINHPEILKTLREEIESVVGKTRLVQETDLSNLPYLQAVVKEGLRLHPHSPILVRTATGGCKIGEFYIPQNTTMIINSYAVMRDPDSWEEPDEFQPERFMVSPSKGKEEMREQLALNYLPFGSGRRGCPGTNLGYIFIGVAVGTMVQCFEWSVNGNNVNMEETGDMTLRMAHPLKCTLVARVDPFSQL
;
A
#
# COMPACT_ATOMS: atom_id res chain seq x y z
N MET A 1 16.02 -39.29 26.02
CA MET A 1 14.58 -38.98 26.18
C MET A 1 14.45 -37.49 26.49
N ALA A 2 14.37 -36.67 25.44
CA ALA A 2 14.14 -35.22 25.51
C ALA A 2 13.85 -34.73 24.09
N SER A 3 12.66 -35.04 23.56
CA SER A 3 12.28 -34.63 22.19
C SER A 3 10.76 -34.61 21.96
N SER A 4 9.98 -34.09 22.90
CA SER A 4 8.52 -33.94 22.70
C SER A 4 7.87 -32.72 23.36
N SER A 5 8.62 -31.77 23.95
CA SER A 5 8.02 -30.67 24.75
C SER A 5 8.03 -29.28 24.11
N SER A 6 8.42 -29.10 22.83
CA SER A 6 8.56 -27.76 22.24
C SER A 6 7.49 -27.35 21.21
N SER A 7 6.49 -28.20 20.95
CA SER A 7 5.38 -27.89 20.02
C SER A 7 4.13 -27.42 20.77
N LEU A 8 3.80 -28.05 21.90
CA LEU A 8 2.61 -27.74 22.69
C LEU A 8 2.73 -26.44 23.51
N SER A 9 3.95 -26.08 23.95
CA SER A 9 4.19 -24.83 24.71
C SER A 9 4.13 -23.55 23.86
N ARG A 10 4.21 -23.68 22.53
CA ARG A 10 3.98 -22.54 21.59
C ARG A 10 2.49 -22.32 21.30
N ILE A 11 1.65 -23.33 21.51
CA ILE A 11 0.20 -23.24 21.33
C ILE A 11 -0.47 -22.62 22.57
N SER A 12 0.04 -22.91 23.78
CA SER A 12 -0.51 -22.32 25.01
C SER A 12 -0.28 -20.82 25.15
N THR A 13 0.72 -20.25 24.44
CA THR A 13 0.90 -18.77 24.39
C THR A 13 -0.03 -18.10 23.36
N LEU A 14 -0.70 -18.89 22.51
CA LEU A 14 -1.71 -18.43 21.54
C LEU A 14 -3.15 -18.52 22.09
N GLN A 15 -3.36 -19.07 23.29
CA GLN A 15 -4.68 -19.32 23.88
C GLN A 15 -5.25 -18.17 24.74
N ASN A 16 -4.55 -17.04 24.89
CA ASN A 16 -5.07 -15.89 25.68
C ASN A 16 -6.13 -15.02 24.97
N HIS A 17 -6.73 -15.47 23.87
CA HIS A 17 -7.81 -14.73 23.19
C HIS A 17 -9.01 -15.60 22.78
N ILE A 18 -9.49 -16.42 23.71
CA ILE A 18 -10.93 -16.72 23.82
C ILE A 18 -11.43 -15.67 24.83
N SER A 19 -12.03 -14.53 24.47
CA SER A 19 -13.10 -14.29 23.50
C SER A 19 -13.39 -12.77 23.40
N PRO A 20 -13.93 -12.26 22.29
CA PRO A 20 -14.68 -11.00 22.28
C PRO A 20 -16.16 -11.23 22.65
N LEU A 21 -16.44 -12.02 23.70
CA LEU A 21 -17.83 -12.35 24.10
C LEU A 21 -18.55 -11.15 24.74
N GLU A 22 -17.83 -10.22 25.39
CA GLU A 22 -18.47 -9.13 26.14
C GLU A 22 -19.01 -8.00 25.26
N ALA A 23 -18.36 -7.67 24.14
CA ALA A 23 -18.88 -6.70 23.16
C ALA A 23 -20.05 -7.27 22.33
N ASN A 24 -20.12 -8.61 22.20
CA ASN A 24 -21.07 -9.28 21.31
C ASN A 24 -22.49 -9.42 21.90
N ASN A 25 -22.65 -9.37 23.23
CA ASN A 25 -23.96 -9.55 23.87
C ASN A 25 -24.95 -8.42 23.56
N LYS A 26 -24.46 -7.18 23.39
CA LYS A 26 -25.30 -6.01 23.04
C LYS A 26 -25.70 -5.96 21.56
N LEU A 27 -24.91 -6.60 20.69
CA LEU A 27 -25.18 -6.74 19.25
C LEU A 27 -26.09 -7.94 18.97
N ARG A 28 -25.94 -9.04 19.73
CA ARG A 28 -26.83 -10.21 19.66
C ARG A 28 -28.30 -9.88 19.99
N SER A 29 -28.58 -8.84 20.77
CA SER A 29 -29.95 -8.39 21.05
C SER A 29 -30.64 -7.67 19.88
N LEU A 30 -29.90 -7.37 18.79
CA LEU A 30 -30.45 -6.70 17.59
C LEU A 30 -30.90 -7.68 16.50
N VAL A 31 -30.71 -8.99 16.71
CA VAL A 31 -31.05 -10.03 15.74
C VAL A 31 -31.91 -11.12 16.38
N LYS A 32 -32.88 -11.66 15.63
CA LYS A 32 -33.68 -12.82 16.02
C LYS A 32 -32.92 -14.08 15.64
N ILE A 33 -32.43 -14.84 16.61
CA ILE A 33 -31.76 -16.13 16.38
C ILE A 33 -32.75 -17.25 16.70
N SER A 34 -32.92 -18.22 15.80
CA SER A 34 -33.78 -19.38 16.09
C SER A 34 -33.24 -20.20 17.26
N PRO A 35 -34.10 -20.87 18.05
CA PRO A 35 -33.67 -21.70 19.16
C PRO A 35 -32.64 -22.76 18.76
N GLN A 36 -32.85 -23.41 17.60
CA GLN A 36 -31.96 -24.46 17.10
C GLN A 36 -30.55 -23.93 16.77
N VAL A 37 -30.45 -22.74 16.15
CA VAL A 37 -29.16 -22.11 15.84
C VAL A 37 -28.50 -21.58 17.11
N SER A 38 -29.26 -20.95 18.01
CA SER A 38 -28.76 -20.44 19.29
C SER A 38 -28.15 -21.55 20.15
N GLU A 39 -28.86 -22.68 20.26
CA GLU A 39 -28.41 -23.87 20.98
C GLU A 39 -27.17 -24.50 20.31
N ALA A 40 -27.13 -24.57 18.98
CA ALA A 40 -25.98 -25.11 18.27
C ALA A 40 -24.72 -24.26 18.48
N ILE A 41 -24.86 -22.92 18.44
CA ILE A 41 -23.74 -22.00 18.70
C ILE A 41 -23.28 -22.11 20.16
N SER A 42 -24.19 -22.18 21.13
CA SER A 42 -23.83 -22.26 22.55
C SER A 42 -23.21 -23.60 22.95
N SER A 43 -23.61 -24.69 22.31
CA SER A 43 -23.06 -26.04 22.51
C SER A 43 -21.86 -26.38 21.62
N GLY A 44 -21.39 -25.42 20.81
CA GLY A 44 -20.26 -25.63 19.90
C GLY A 44 -20.53 -26.59 18.74
N ARG A 45 -21.80 -26.91 18.45
CA ARG A 45 -22.21 -27.74 17.30
C ARG A 45 -22.02 -26.99 15.98
N ALA A 46 -21.84 -27.75 14.90
CA ALA A 46 -21.67 -27.20 13.56
C ALA A 46 -22.90 -26.41 13.09
N VAL A 47 -22.69 -25.20 12.60
CA VAL A 47 -23.72 -24.34 11.99
C VAL A 47 -23.24 -23.84 10.63
N VAL A 48 -24.11 -23.90 9.62
CA VAL A 48 -23.84 -23.41 8.26
C VAL A 48 -24.81 -22.28 7.95
N ALA A 49 -24.28 -21.08 7.71
CA ALA A 49 -25.07 -19.95 7.21
C ALA A 49 -25.44 -20.15 5.73
N LEU A 50 -26.64 -19.70 5.36
CA LEU A 50 -27.18 -19.72 4.00
C LEU A 50 -27.76 -18.35 3.64
N GLU A 51 -27.49 -17.86 2.43
CA GLU A 51 -28.02 -16.57 1.96
C GLU A 51 -29.46 -16.71 1.44
N SER A 52 -30.25 -15.64 1.50
CA SER A 52 -31.65 -15.65 1.05
C SER A 52 -31.87 -15.06 -0.35
N THR A 53 -30.84 -14.45 -0.96
CA THR A 53 -30.94 -13.91 -2.32
C THR A 53 -31.13 -15.01 -3.36
N ILE A 54 -30.51 -16.18 -3.17
CA ILE A 54 -30.69 -17.33 -4.07
C ILE A 54 -32.15 -17.82 -4.09
N ILE A 55 -32.85 -17.69 -2.96
CA ILE A 55 -34.26 -18.09 -2.81
C ILE A 55 -35.19 -17.06 -3.48
N SER A 56 -34.98 -15.77 -3.22
CA SER A 56 -35.89 -14.71 -3.69
C SER A 56 -35.64 -14.25 -5.12
N HIS A 57 -34.39 -14.21 -5.56
CA HIS A 57 -33.96 -13.63 -6.83
C HIS A 57 -33.26 -14.62 -7.77
N GLY A 58 -32.84 -15.79 -7.27
CA GLY A 58 -32.12 -16.80 -8.05
C GLY A 58 -33.02 -17.74 -8.83
N MET A 59 -34.17 -18.15 -8.27
CA MET A 59 -35.05 -19.16 -8.85
C MET A 59 -36.53 -18.75 -8.79
N PRO A 60 -37.38 -19.21 -9.72
CA PRO A 60 -38.81 -18.97 -9.67
C PRO A 60 -39.51 -19.81 -8.59
N TYR A 61 -40.65 -19.33 -8.10
CA TYR A 61 -41.54 -20.10 -7.23
C TYR A 61 -42.31 -21.16 -8.04
N PRO A 62 -42.49 -22.40 -7.55
CA PRO A 62 -42.11 -22.94 -6.23
C PRO A 62 -40.71 -23.59 -6.17
N GLN A 63 -39.97 -23.60 -7.27
CA GLN A 63 -38.65 -24.26 -7.35
C GLN A 63 -37.62 -23.68 -6.38
N ASN A 64 -37.69 -22.37 -6.12
CA ASN A 64 -36.86 -21.70 -5.12
C ASN A 64 -37.06 -22.24 -3.70
N LEU A 65 -38.31 -22.45 -3.28
CA LEU A 65 -38.66 -23.01 -1.98
C LEU A 65 -38.21 -24.46 -1.86
N GLN A 66 -38.47 -25.26 -2.91
CA GLN A 66 -38.04 -26.66 -2.96
C GLN A 66 -36.52 -26.76 -2.82
N THR A 67 -35.78 -25.94 -3.56
CA THR A 67 -34.31 -25.92 -3.49
C THR A 67 -33.81 -25.47 -2.12
N ALA A 68 -34.43 -24.46 -1.52
CA ALA A 68 -34.07 -24.01 -0.17
C ALA A 68 -34.26 -25.14 0.86
N LYS A 69 -35.41 -25.84 0.82
CA LYS A 69 -35.68 -26.98 1.72
C LYS A 69 -34.67 -28.12 1.51
N GLU A 70 -34.35 -28.44 0.26
CA GLU A 70 -33.37 -29.49 -0.07
C GLU A 70 -31.96 -29.12 0.42
N VAL A 71 -31.53 -27.87 0.24
CA VAL A 71 -30.24 -27.38 0.75
C VAL A 71 -30.19 -27.45 2.28
N GLU A 72 -31.24 -27.00 2.98
CA GLU A 72 -31.30 -27.15 4.43
C GLU A 72 -31.31 -28.63 4.88
N SER A 73 -31.96 -29.52 4.13
CA SER A 73 -31.94 -30.97 4.40
C SER A 73 -30.54 -31.54 4.28
N ILE A 74 -29.81 -31.21 3.21
CA ILE A 74 -28.41 -31.63 3.00
C ILE A 74 -27.55 -31.20 4.20
N VAL A 75 -27.72 -29.97 4.68
CA VAL A 75 -26.97 -29.48 5.86
C VAL A 75 -27.27 -30.29 7.11
N ARG A 76 -28.56 -30.56 7.38
CA ARG A 76 -29.01 -31.37 8.54
C ARG A 76 -28.51 -32.81 8.47
N GLU A 77 -28.64 -33.45 7.31
CA GLU A 77 -28.23 -34.84 7.07
C GLU A 77 -26.72 -35.03 7.24
N ASN A 78 -25.93 -33.98 7.00
CA ASN A 78 -24.47 -33.98 7.18
C ASN A 78 -24.04 -33.46 8.57
N GLY A 79 -24.94 -33.41 9.55
CA GLY A 79 -24.59 -33.17 10.96
C GLY A 79 -24.40 -31.70 11.36
N ALA A 80 -24.79 -30.76 10.51
CA ALA A 80 -24.76 -29.32 10.81
C ALA A 80 -26.18 -28.73 10.91
N VAL A 81 -26.32 -27.60 11.61
CA VAL A 81 -27.58 -26.86 11.68
C VAL A 81 -27.61 -25.77 10.59
N PRO A 82 -28.61 -25.77 9.69
CA PRO A 82 -28.73 -24.70 8.70
C PRO A 82 -29.23 -23.41 9.35
N ALA A 83 -28.64 -22.30 8.93
CA ALA A 83 -29.03 -20.96 9.32
C ALA A 83 -29.28 -20.11 8.07
N THR A 84 -30.47 -20.21 7.48
CA THR A 84 -30.91 -19.29 6.43
C THR A 84 -31.14 -17.91 7.02
N ILE A 85 -30.50 -16.88 6.44
CA ILE A 85 -30.47 -15.51 6.98
C ILE A 85 -31.25 -14.55 6.09
N ALA A 86 -32.21 -13.81 6.65
CA ALA A 86 -32.96 -12.76 5.97
C ALA A 86 -33.32 -11.62 6.93
N ILE A 87 -33.80 -10.49 6.42
CA ILE A 87 -34.43 -9.43 7.23
C ILE A 87 -35.93 -9.51 6.99
N LEU A 88 -36.72 -9.74 8.04
CA LEU A 88 -38.17 -9.82 7.95
C LEU A 88 -38.79 -8.70 8.77
N ASN A 89 -39.59 -7.85 8.12
CA ASN A 89 -40.22 -6.67 8.73
C ASN A 89 -39.22 -5.78 9.52
N GLY A 90 -38.01 -5.58 8.97
CA GLY A 90 -36.92 -4.83 9.62
C GLY A 90 -36.12 -5.59 10.68
N VAL A 91 -36.45 -6.84 10.97
CA VAL A 91 -35.73 -7.65 11.97
C VAL A 91 -34.82 -8.66 11.27
N PRO A 92 -33.50 -8.62 11.47
CA PRO A 92 -32.61 -9.67 10.98
C PRO A 92 -32.91 -10.99 11.68
N CYS A 93 -33.20 -12.03 10.90
CA CYS A 93 -33.54 -13.37 11.36
C CYS A 93 -32.45 -14.35 10.95
N ILE A 94 -31.92 -15.11 11.90
CA ILE A 94 -30.87 -16.12 11.72
C ILE A 94 -31.45 -17.51 11.96
N GLY A 95 -31.58 -18.28 10.87
CA GLY A 95 -32.28 -19.56 10.86
C GLY A 95 -33.79 -19.35 10.76
N LEU A 96 -34.27 -19.13 9.54
CA LEU A 96 -35.71 -19.03 9.27
C LEU A 96 -36.43 -20.35 9.60
N ASN A 97 -37.65 -20.25 10.12
CA ASN A 97 -38.54 -21.40 10.19
C ASN A 97 -39.22 -21.66 8.83
N GLU A 98 -39.99 -22.75 8.72
CA GLU A 98 -40.61 -23.17 7.46
C GLU A 98 -41.59 -22.12 6.90
N GLU A 99 -42.40 -21.49 7.75
CA GLU A 99 -43.34 -20.42 7.36
C GLU A 99 -42.62 -19.17 6.86
N GLU A 100 -41.53 -18.77 7.54
CA GLU A 100 -40.70 -17.63 7.17
C GLU A 100 -39.96 -17.89 5.85
N LEU A 101 -39.51 -19.12 5.63
CA LEU A 101 -38.85 -19.56 4.39
C LEU A 101 -39.84 -19.57 3.21
N GLU A 102 -41.06 -20.10 3.41
CA GLU A 102 -42.13 -20.09 2.42
C GLU A 102 -42.59 -18.66 2.10
N ARG A 103 -42.69 -17.79 3.12
CA ARG A 103 -42.99 -16.36 2.92
C ARG A 103 -41.90 -15.67 2.09
N LEU A 104 -40.62 -15.92 2.39
CA LEU A 104 -39.49 -15.39 1.62
C LEU A 104 -39.54 -15.86 0.16
N ALA A 105 -39.83 -17.14 -0.08
CA ALA A 105 -39.86 -17.73 -1.40
C ALA A 105 -41.06 -17.28 -2.24
N SER A 106 -42.25 -17.17 -1.64
CA SER A 106 -43.48 -16.74 -2.31
C SER A 106 -43.47 -15.27 -2.70
N LEU A 107 -42.88 -14.41 -1.86
CA LEU A 107 -42.72 -12.99 -2.19
C LEU A 107 -41.69 -12.76 -3.31
N GLY A 108 -40.69 -13.63 -3.47
CA GLY A 108 -39.74 -13.60 -4.58
C GLY A 108 -39.08 -12.23 -4.78
N LYS A 109 -39.10 -11.73 -6.02
CA LYS A 109 -38.49 -10.44 -6.43
C LYS A 109 -39.15 -9.20 -5.81
N SER A 110 -40.28 -9.32 -5.11
CA SER A 110 -40.89 -8.19 -4.38
C SER A 110 -40.14 -7.84 -3.08
N ILE A 111 -39.30 -8.75 -2.58
CA ILE A 111 -38.41 -8.51 -1.45
C ILE A 111 -37.18 -7.74 -1.92
N GLN A 112 -36.68 -6.80 -1.10
CA GLN A 112 -35.49 -6.04 -1.44
C GLN A 112 -34.23 -6.91 -1.38
N LYS A 113 -33.47 -6.97 -2.47
CA LYS A 113 -32.11 -7.52 -2.46
C LYS A 113 -31.20 -6.63 -1.61
N THR A 114 -30.64 -7.17 -0.55
CA THR A 114 -29.99 -6.42 0.53
C THR A 114 -28.52 -6.83 0.65
N ALA A 115 -27.61 -5.96 0.20
CA ALA A 115 -26.19 -6.06 0.49
C ALA A 115 -25.83 -5.38 1.83
N GLY A 116 -24.59 -5.53 2.30
CA GLY A 116 -24.18 -4.98 3.60
C GLY A 116 -24.48 -3.49 3.80
N ARG A 117 -24.39 -2.68 2.74
CA ARG A 117 -24.69 -1.24 2.75
C ARG A 117 -26.19 -0.92 2.88
N ASP A 118 -27.06 -1.85 2.48
CA ASP A 118 -28.51 -1.65 2.43
C ASP A 118 -29.17 -2.00 3.77
N ILE A 119 -28.47 -2.73 4.65
CA ILE A 119 -28.97 -3.19 5.96
C ILE A 119 -29.59 -2.05 6.78
N PRO A 120 -28.92 -0.88 6.98
CA PRO A 120 -29.50 0.18 7.80
C PRO A 120 -30.84 0.68 7.25
N HIS A 121 -30.96 0.78 5.93
CA HIS A 121 -32.18 1.23 5.27
C HIS A 121 -33.33 0.23 5.44
N VAL A 122 -33.09 -1.06 5.17
CA VAL A 122 -34.12 -2.12 5.27
C VAL A 122 -34.62 -2.27 6.71
N VAL A 123 -33.71 -2.19 7.69
CA VAL A 123 -34.06 -2.22 9.12
C VAL A 123 -34.87 -0.99 9.51
N ALA A 124 -34.42 0.22 9.13
CA ALA A 124 -35.10 1.46 9.49
C ALA A 124 -36.51 1.59 8.89
N THR A 125 -36.70 1.12 7.65
CA THR A 125 -38.01 1.16 6.96
C THR A 125 -38.93 -0.01 7.32
N ARG A 126 -38.47 -0.94 8.18
CA ARG A 126 -39.18 -2.18 8.50
C ARG A 126 -39.53 -3.02 7.26
N ALA A 127 -38.70 -2.96 6.23
CA ALA A 127 -38.88 -3.71 4.99
C ALA A 127 -38.44 -5.17 5.13
N ASN A 128 -38.80 -6.00 4.15
CA ASN A 128 -38.26 -7.34 3.98
C ASN A 128 -37.02 -7.29 3.08
N GLY A 129 -35.94 -7.93 3.51
CA GLY A 129 -34.66 -7.96 2.81
C GLY A 129 -34.11 -9.37 2.63
N ALA A 130 -33.84 -9.75 1.40
CA ALA A 130 -33.10 -10.95 1.07
C ALA A 130 -31.60 -10.63 1.08
N THR A 131 -30.85 -11.30 1.95
CA THR A 131 -29.42 -11.02 2.15
C THR A 131 -28.58 -11.60 1.02
N THR A 132 -27.67 -10.78 0.48
CA THR A 132 -26.59 -11.24 -0.40
C THR A 132 -25.42 -11.75 0.45
N VAL A 133 -24.48 -12.46 -0.16
CA VAL A 133 -23.16 -12.83 0.41
C VAL A 133 -22.61 -11.81 1.41
N SER A 134 -22.44 -10.54 1.02
CA SER A 134 -21.92 -9.50 1.92
C SER A 134 -22.76 -9.26 3.20
N ALA A 135 -24.09 -9.30 3.10
CA ALA A 135 -24.99 -9.11 4.25
C ALA A 135 -25.10 -10.38 5.10
N THR A 136 -25.10 -11.56 4.46
CA THR A 136 -25.08 -12.85 5.17
C THR A 136 -23.81 -13.00 5.99
N LEU A 137 -22.65 -12.63 5.45
CA LEU A 137 -21.37 -12.62 6.16
C LEU A 137 -21.38 -11.70 7.39
N PHE A 138 -21.95 -10.50 7.25
CA PHE A 138 -22.09 -9.55 8.35
C PHE A 138 -22.88 -10.16 9.52
N PHE A 139 -24.07 -10.72 9.24
CA PHE A 139 -24.91 -11.31 10.28
C PHE A 139 -24.35 -12.62 10.85
N ALA A 140 -23.81 -13.50 10.00
CA ALA A 140 -23.18 -14.75 10.43
C ALA A 140 -22.00 -14.49 11.37
N SER A 141 -21.17 -13.49 11.05
CA SER A 141 -20.01 -13.12 11.88
C SER A 141 -20.44 -12.52 13.22
N MET A 142 -21.54 -11.75 13.23
CA MET A 142 -22.11 -11.16 14.44
C MET A 142 -22.55 -12.23 15.44
N VAL A 143 -23.15 -13.33 14.96
CA VAL A 143 -23.62 -14.41 15.85
C VAL A 143 -22.57 -15.48 16.13
N GLY A 144 -21.46 -15.50 15.39
CA GLY A 144 -20.34 -16.44 15.59
C GLY A 144 -20.44 -17.72 14.75
N ILE A 145 -21.18 -17.70 13.64
CA ILE A 145 -21.18 -18.80 12.67
C ILE A 145 -19.89 -18.74 11.86
N GLN A 146 -19.18 -19.88 11.75
CA GLN A 146 -17.85 -19.95 11.13
C GLN A 146 -17.87 -20.37 9.66
N VAL A 147 -18.98 -20.92 9.16
CA VAL A 147 -19.11 -21.46 7.81
C VAL A 147 -20.34 -20.89 7.12
N PHE A 148 -20.16 -20.43 5.88
CA PHE A 148 -21.18 -19.88 5.01
C PHE A 148 -21.15 -20.57 3.64
N VAL A 149 -22.31 -20.99 3.16
CA VAL A 149 -22.48 -21.61 1.84
C VAL A 149 -23.29 -20.68 0.94
N THR A 150 -22.79 -20.47 -0.27
CA THR A 150 -23.47 -19.77 -1.37
C THR A 150 -23.32 -20.55 -2.67
N GLY A 151 -24.11 -20.22 -3.69
CA GLY A 151 -23.84 -20.70 -5.03
C GLY A 151 -22.49 -20.18 -5.53
N GLY A 152 -22.31 -18.86 -5.58
CA GLY A 152 -21.13 -18.22 -6.17
C GLY A 152 -20.98 -16.80 -5.64
N ILE A 153 -19.75 -16.31 -5.52
CA ILE A 153 -19.50 -14.95 -5.05
C ILE A 153 -19.51 -13.94 -6.20
N GLY A 154 -19.80 -12.68 -5.90
CA GLY A 154 -19.44 -11.58 -6.79
C GLY A 154 -17.92 -11.40 -6.87
N GLY A 155 -17.47 -10.46 -7.71
CA GLY A 155 -16.06 -10.32 -8.04
C GLY A 155 -15.77 -8.97 -8.70
N VAL A 156 -14.58 -8.87 -9.28
CA VAL A 156 -14.19 -7.71 -10.08
C VAL A 156 -14.82 -7.84 -11.46
N HIS A 157 -15.49 -6.80 -11.95
CA HIS A 157 -16.01 -6.80 -13.32
C HIS A 157 -14.87 -6.62 -14.34
N ARG A 158 -15.05 -7.16 -15.55
CA ARG A 158 -13.99 -7.19 -16.59
C ARG A 158 -13.47 -5.80 -17.00
N HIS A 159 -14.30 -4.75 -16.91
CA HIS A 159 -13.95 -3.35 -17.18
C HIS A 159 -13.66 -2.49 -15.93
N ALA A 160 -13.44 -3.12 -14.76
CA ALA A 160 -13.25 -2.41 -13.50
C ALA A 160 -12.04 -1.46 -13.46
N ASN A 161 -11.08 -1.58 -14.37
CA ASN A 161 -9.97 -0.62 -14.53
C ASN A 161 -10.44 0.79 -14.94
N HIS A 162 -11.65 0.91 -15.50
CA HIS A 162 -12.28 2.19 -15.83
C HIS A 162 -13.51 2.47 -14.97
N THR A 163 -14.34 1.44 -14.73
CA THR A 163 -15.63 1.61 -14.03
C THR A 163 -15.52 1.50 -12.51
N MET A 164 -14.44 0.91 -11.99
CA MET A 164 -14.28 0.54 -10.58
C MET A 164 -15.42 -0.34 -10.03
N ASP A 165 -16.12 -1.06 -10.91
CA ASP A 165 -17.22 -1.95 -10.54
C ASP A 165 -16.68 -3.26 -9.92
N ILE A 166 -16.66 -3.28 -8.58
CA ILE A 166 -16.11 -4.36 -7.77
C ILE A 166 -17.15 -4.75 -6.73
N SER A 167 -17.47 -6.05 -6.66
CA SER A 167 -18.47 -6.55 -5.72
C SER A 167 -18.08 -6.29 -4.27
N SER A 168 -19.07 -5.85 -3.47
CA SER A 168 -18.94 -5.72 -2.01
C SER A 168 -18.64 -7.05 -1.32
N ASP A 169 -18.89 -8.17 -1.97
CA ASP A 169 -18.61 -9.52 -1.44
C ASP A 169 -17.12 -9.69 -1.13
N LEU A 170 -16.22 -9.15 -1.98
CA LEU A 170 -14.78 -9.30 -1.80
C LEU A 170 -14.27 -8.53 -0.57
N THR A 171 -14.79 -7.32 -0.36
CA THR A 171 -14.47 -6.52 0.82
C THR A 171 -15.08 -7.12 2.10
N ALA A 172 -16.27 -7.73 2.00
CA ALA A 172 -16.88 -8.43 3.13
C ALA A 172 -16.07 -9.66 3.53
N LEU A 173 -15.61 -10.46 2.56
CA LEU A 173 -14.69 -11.58 2.77
C LEU A 173 -13.41 -11.13 3.48
N GLY A 174 -12.82 -10.00 3.08
CA GLY A 174 -11.61 -9.45 3.73
C GLY A 174 -11.79 -9.02 5.19
N ARG A 175 -13.04 -8.77 5.62
CA ARG A 175 -13.37 -8.20 6.94
C ARG A 175 -14.06 -9.17 7.88
N THR A 176 -14.43 -10.37 7.42
CA THR A 176 -15.17 -11.35 8.22
C THR A 176 -14.41 -12.67 8.26
N PRO A 177 -14.09 -13.20 9.45
CA PRO A 177 -13.29 -14.43 9.59
C PRO A 177 -14.17 -15.69 9.41
N ILE A 178 -14.84 -15.79 8.26
CA ILE A 178 -15.77 -16.88 7.92
C ILE A 178 -15.24 -17.67 6.72
N ALA A 179 -15.44 -18.98 6.76
CA ALA A 179 -15.26 -19.88 5.62
C ALA A 179 -16.42 -19.74 4.64
N VAL A 180 -16.16 -19.31 3.42
CA VAL A 180 -17.16 -19.21 2.36
C VAL A 180 -16.94 -20.30 1.35
N ILE A 181 -17.92 -21.18 1.21
CA ILE A 181 -17.92 -22.26 0.24
C ILE A 181 -18.77 -21.80 -0.94
N SER A 182 -18.16 -21.73 -2.12
CA SER A 182 -18.82 -21.30 -3.36
C SER A 182 -18.29 -22.07 -4.56
N ALA A 183 -18.99 -22.03 -5.68
CA ALA A 183 -18.52 -22.60 -6.94
C ALA A 183 -17.47 -21.73 -7.65
N GLY A 184 -16.79 -20.85 -6.90
CA GLY A 184 -15.93 -19.79 -7.44
C GLY A 184 -16.69 -18.48 -7.64
N VAL A 185 -16.23 -17.71 -8.62
CA VAL A 185 -16.71 -16.36 -8.95
C VAL A 185 -17.64 -16.45 -10.16
N LYS A 186 -18.80 -15.76 -10.13
CA LYS A 186 -19.80 -15.83 -11.22
C LYS A 186 -19.18 -15.55 -12.61
N SER A 187 -19.54 -16.33 -13.62
CA SER A 187 -18.89 -16.38 -14.96
C SER A 187 -18.72 -15.05 -15.70
N ILE A 188 -19.62 -14.08 -15.48
CA ILE A 188 -19.55 -12.75 -16.12
C ILE A 188 -18.37 -11.89 -15.62
N LEU A 189 -17.74 -12.29 -14.52
CA LEU A 189 -16.72 -11.52 -13.81
C LEU A 189 -15.29 -11.88 -14.26
N ASP A 190 -14.34 -11.06 -13.85
CA ASP A 190 -12.91 -11.21 -14.14
C ASP A 190 -12.24 -12.03 -13.04
N ILE A 191 -12.04 -13.33 -13.29
CA ILE A 191 -11.45 -14.24 -12.30
C ILE A 191 -10.01 -13.83 -11.93
N PRO A 192 -9.09 -13.54 -12.87
CA PRO A 192 -7.74 -13.07 -12.52
C PRO A 192 -7.77 -11.84 -11.61
N LYS A 193 -8.49 -10.78 -11.99
CA LYS A 193 -8.56 -9.57 -11.16
C LYS A 193 -9.25 -9.82 -9.81
N THR A 194 -10.21 -10.74 -9.76
CA THR A 194 -10.87 -11.11 -8.51
C THR A 194 -9.91 -11.80 -7.56
N LEU A 195 -9.07 -12.71 -8.05
CA LEU A 195 -8.05 -13.37 -7.24
C LEU A 195 -7.01 -12.37 -6.70
N GLU A 196 -6.57 -11.42 -7.53
CA GLU A 196 -5.67 -10.32 -7.11
C GLU A 196 -6.33 -9.42 -6.04
N TYR A 197 -7.62 -9.12 -6.19
CA TYR A 197 -8.34 -8.32 -5.20
C TYR A 197 -8.51 -9.08 -3.88
N LEU A 198 -8.82 -10.38 -3.93
CA LEU A 198 -8.91 -11.23 -2.74
C LEU A 198 -7.56 -11.36 -2.02
N GLU A 199 -6.44 -11.45 -2.76
CA GLU A 199 -5.09 -11.36 -2.19
C GLU A 199 -4.90 -10.02 -1.47
N THR A 200 -5.28 -8.91 -2.10
CA THR A 200 -5.20 -7.57 -1.50
C THR A 200 -6.03 -7.45 -0.22
N GLN A 201 -7.16 -8.16 -0.15
CA GLN A 201 -8.02 -8.24 1.04
C GLN A 201 -7.56 -9.27 2.07
N GLU A 202 -6.41 -9.90 1.86
CA GLU A 202 -5.84 -10.95 2.72
C GLU A 202 -6.75 -12.19 2.86
N VAL A 203 -7.69 -12.38 1.93
CA VAL A 203 -8.59 -13.54 1.88
C VAL A 203 -7.81 -14.74 1.41
N TYR A 204 -7.81 -15.80 2.21
CA TYR A 204 -7.21 -17.06 1.79
C TYR A 204 -8.11 -17.74 0.76
N VAL A 205 -7.56 -18.16 -0.37
CA VAL A 205 -8.32 -18.80 -1.44
C VAL A 205 -7.76 -20.20 -1.70
N ALA A 206 -8.63 -21.20 -1.68
CA ALA A 206 -8.27 -22.57 -2.02
C ALA A 206 -9.33 -23.24 -2.89
N ALA A 207 -8.88 -24.04 -3.86
CA ALA A 207 -9.76 -24.87 -4.68
C ALA A 207 -9.84 -26.30 -4.11
N TYR A 208 -11.04 -26.87 -4.12
CA TYR A 208 -11.30 -28.21 -3.63
C TYR A 208 -10.94 -29.26 -4.69
N LYS A 209 -9.98 -30.13 -4.37
CA LYS A 209 -9.50 -31.24 -5.23
C LYS A 209 -9.07 -30.82 -6.64
N SER A 210 -8.65 -29.56 -6.79
CA SER A 210 -8.26 -28.96 -8.06
C SER A 210 -7.09 -28.01 -7.86
N ASP A 211 -6.16 -27.98 -8.82
CA ASP A 211 -5.08 -26.99 -8.89
C ASP A 211 -5.52 -25.72 -9.65
N GLU A 212 -6.73 -25.74 -10.20
CA GLU A 212 -7.33 -24.67 -10.99
C GLU A 212 -8.56 -24.09 -10.26
N PHE A 213 -8.70 -22.77 -10.32
CA PHE A 213 -9.85 -22.08 -9.76
C PHE A 213 -11.08 -22.28 -10.68
N PRO A 214 -12.26 -22.66 -10.17
CA PRO A 214 -13.44 -22.90 -11.00
C PRO A 214 -14.07 -21.58 -11.49
N ALA A 215 -14.71 -21.61 -12.67
CA ALA A 215 -15.45 -20.48 -13.24
C ALA A 215 -16.97 -20.65 -13.07
N PHE A 216 -17.42 -20.93 -11.84
CA PHE A 216 -18.83 -21.07 -11.46
C PHE A 216 -19.56 -22.25 -12.12
N PHE A 217 -19.82 -22.17 -13.42
CA PHE A 217 -20.45 -23.25 -14.19
C PHE A 217 -19.46 -24.27 -14.72
N THR A 218 -18.16 -24.01 -14.73
CA THR A 218 -17.15 -24.95 -15.22
C THR A 218 -16.10 -25.27 -14.16
N GLU A 219 -15.57 -26.49 -14.24
CA GLU A 219 -14.46 -26.93 -13.38
C GLU A 219 -13.16 -26.17 -13.67
N LYS A 220 -13.04 -25.59 -14.87
CA LYS A 220 -11.82 -24.98 -15.40
C LYS A 220 -12.06 -23.55 -15.85
N SER A 221 -11.23 -22.62 -15.38
CA SER A 221 -11.25 -21.18 -15.72
C SER A 221 -10.02 -20.70 -16.51
N GLY A 222 -9.00 -21.55 -16.67
CA GLY A 222 -7.65 -21.18 -17.08
C GLY A 222 -6.80 -20.53 -15.99
N CYS A 223 -7.35 -20.29 -14.79
CA CYS A 223 -6.67 -19.60 -13.70
C CYS A 223 -6.19 -20.59 -12.62
N LYS A 224 -4.90 -20.54 -12.28
CA LYS A 224 -4.34 -21.36 -11.20
C LYS A 224 -4.96 -20.96 -9.86
N ALA A 225 -5.40 -21.95 -9.07
CA ALA A 225 -5.86 -21.69 -7.71
C ALA A 225 -4.66 -21.34 -6.81
N PRO A 226 -4.77 -20.33 -5.91
CA PRO A 226 -3.67 -19.97 -5.01
C PRO A 226 -3.24 -21.11 -4.08
N SER A 227 -4.16 -22.01 -3.74
CA SER A 227 -3.91 -23.21 -2.95
C SER A 227 -4.91 -24.30 -3.29
N ARG A 228 -4.55 -25.55 -2.99
CA ARG A 228 -5.40 -26.73 -3.17
C ARG A 228 -5.67 -27.39 -1.82
N VAL A 229 -6.90 -27.88 -1.64
CA VAL A 229 -7.32 -28.66 -0.47
C VAL A 229 -8.04 -29.92 -0.93
N ASP A 230 -7.65 -31.07 -0.41
CA ASP A 230 -8.18 -32.37 -0.85
C ASP A 230 -9.20 -32.99 0.12
N SER A 231 -9.22 -32.56 1.39
CA SER A 231 -10.17 -33.04 2.40
C SER A 231 -10.77 -31.91 3.27
N PRO A 232 -12.00 -32.06 3.78
CA PRO A 232 -12.58 -31.15 4.78
C PRO A 232 -11.73 -31.01 6.07
N GLU A 233 -10.97 -32.04 6.43
CA GLU A 233 -10.12 -32.07 7.62
C GLU A 233 -8.83 -31.25 7.44
N ASP A 234 -8.23 -31.29 6.25
CA ASP A 234 -7.10 -30.42 5.88
C ASP A 234 -7.48 -28.95 6.07
N TYR A 235 -8.74 -28.62 5.77
CA TYR A 235 -9.27 -27.30 5.98
C TYR A 235 -9.40 -26.92 7.46
N ALA A 236 -9.99 -27.79 8.28
CA ALA A 236 -10.20 -27.51 9.69
C ALA A 236 -8.86 -27.25 10.41
N ASN A 237 -7.79 -27.93 9.99
CA ASN A 237 -6.42 -27.75 10.50
C ASN A 237 -5.72 -26.45 10.02
N MET A 238 -6.24 -25.77 8.99
CA MET A 238 -5.72 -24.49 8.51
C MET A 238 -6.14 -23.28 9.37
N LYS A 239 -6.86 -23.52 10.48
CA LYS A 239 -7.35 -22.49 11.39
C LYS A 239 -6.21 -21.83 12.17
N LEU A 240 -5.64 -20.79 11.58
CA LEU A 240 -4.90 -19.75 12.29
C LEU A 240 -5.87 -18.63 12.66
N ASN A 241 -5.69 -18.00 13.81
CA ASN A 241 -6.48 -16.85 14.28
C ASN A 241 -6.32 -15.66 13.29
N ARG A 242 -7.16 -15.61 12.25
CA ARG A 242 -7.10 -14.63 11.14
C ARG A 242 -8.27 -13.67 11.21
N LYS A 243 -8.02 -12.42 10.81
CA LYS A 243 -9.04 -11.35 10.73
C LYS A 243 -9.84 -11.40 9.41
N ALA A 244 -9.25 -11.95 8.35
CA ALA A 244 -9.86 -12.10 7.03
C ALA A 244 -10.47 -13.50 6.84
N GLY A 245 -11.45 -13.59 5.95
CA GLY A 245 -12.17 -14.81 5.63
C GLY A 245 -11.41 -15.74 4.72
N ILE A 246 -12.06 -16.86 4.41
CA ILE A 246 -11.51 -17.90 3.53
C ILE A 246 -12.52 -18.18 2.43
N LEU A 247 -12.06 -18.26 1.18
CA LEU A 247 -12.85 -18.70 0.03
C LEU A 247 -12.44 -20.12 -0.38
N PHE A 248 -13.36 -21.07 -0.21
CA PHE A 248 -13.27 -22.41 -0.77
C PHE A 248 -14.04 -22.48 -2.07
N ALA A 249 -13.30 -22.59 -3.16
CA ALA A 249 -13.86 -22.73 -4.48
C ALA A 249 -14.06 -24.23 -4.80
N VAL A 250 -15.31 -24.66 -4.84
CA VAL A 250 -15.73 -26.04 -5.08
C VAL A 250 -16.19 -26.19 -6.53
N PRO A 251 -15.48 -26.95 -7.39
CA PRO A 251 -15.90 -27.14 -8.77
C PRO A 251 -17.30 -27.75 -8.88
N ILE A 252 -18.03 -27.41 -9.95
CA ILE A 252 -19.33 -28.03 -10.26
C ILE A 252 -19.17 -29.57 -10.37
N PRO A 253 -20.14 -30.37 -9.92
CA PRO A 253 -20.07 -31.82 -10.08
C PRO A 253 -19.93 -32.24 -11.54
N LYS A 254 -19.03 -33.20 -11.83
CA LYS A 254 -18.71 -33.68 -13.19
C LYS A 254 -19.93 -34.02 -14.05
N GLN A 255 -20.98 -34.58 -13.44
CA GLN A 255 -22.23 -34.94 -14.12
C GLN A 255 -22.99 -33.74 -14.72
N HIS A 256 -22.73 -32.51 -14.24
CA HIS A 256 -23.31 -31.26 -14.74
C HIS A 256 -22.32 -30.40 -15.54
N SER A 257 -21.06 -30.86 -15.68
CA SER A 257 -19.97 -30.13 -16.35
C SER A 257 -20.26 -29.85 -17.84
N ALA A 258 -20.97 -30.74 -18.52
CA ALA A 258 -21.36 -30.56 -19.94
C ALA A 258 -22.34 -29.39 -20.14
N ALA A 259 -23.35 -29.27 -19.27
CA ALA A 259 -24.27 -28.12 -19.27
C ALA A 259 -23.52 -26.83 -18.89
N GLY A 260 -22.58 -26.94 -17.95
CA GLY A 260 -21.71 -25.85 -17.55
C GLY A 260 -20.86 -25.27 -18.68
N ASN A 261 -20.25 -26.13 -19.50
CA ASN A 261 -19.44 -25.71 -20.65
C ASN A 261 -20.28 -24.98 -21.71
N LEU A 262 -21.54 -25.38 -21.92
CA LEU A 262 -22.46 -24.67 -22.80
C LEU A 262 -22.78 -23.26 -22.29
N ILE A 263 -23.04 -23.11 -20.98
CA ILE A 263 -23.31 -21.81 -20.36
C ILE A 263 -22.08 -20.90 -20.40
N GLU A 264 -20.88 -21.44 -20.19
CA GLU A 264 -19.65 -20.66 -20.27
C GLU A 264 -19.35 -20.24 -21.72
N SER A 265 -19.57 -21.12 -22.70
CA SER A 265 -19.47 -20.76 -24.13
C SER A 265 -20.46 -19.66 -24.51
N ALA A 266 -21.69 -19.72 -24.00
CA ALA A 266 -22.69 -18.67 -24.18
C ALA A 266 -22.25 -17.36 -23.51
N THR A 267 -21.61 -17.43 -22.33
CA THR A 267 -21.09 -16.27 -21.62
C THR A 267 -19.95 -15.60 -22.39
N GLN A 268 -19.00 -16.37 -22.93
CA GLN A 268 -17.91 -15.82 -23.74
C GLN A 268 -18.42 -15.19 -25.05
N ARG A 269 -19.43 -15.80 -25.67
CA ARG A 269 -20.09 -15.23 -26.84
C ARG A 269 -20.82 -13.93 -26.51
N ALA A 270 -21.61 -13.90 -25.43
CA ALA A 270 -22.30 -12.70 -24.97
C ALA A 270 -21.31 -11.55 -24.64
N LEU A 271 -20.16 -11.87 -24.04
CA LEU A 271 -19.09 -10.90 -23.77
C LEU A 271 -18.47 -10.34 -25.05
N THR A 272 -18.32 -11.17 -26.09
CA THR A 272 -17.81 -10.74 -27.40
C THR A 272 -18.80 -9.81 -28.08
N GLU A 273 -20.07 -10.20 -28.12
CA GLU A 273 -21.15 -9.40 -28.71
C GLU A 273 -21.35 -8.06 -27.96
N ALA A 274 -21.19 -8.03 -26.63
CA ALA A 274 -21.23 -6.80 -25.84
C ALA A 274 -20.13 -5.82 -26.27
N ARG A 275 -18.91 -6.31 -26.54
CA ARG A 275 -17.78 -5.50 -27.02
C ARG A 275 -18.03 -4.96 -28.43
N GLU A 276 -18.48 -5.80 -29.35
CA GLU A 276 -18.79 -5.39 -30.72
C GLU A 276 -19.87 -4.31 -30.78
N GLN A 277 -20.85 -4.38 -29.87
CA GLN A 277 -21.94 -3.42 -29.77
C GLN A 277 -21.63 -2.21 -28.86
N ASN A 278 -20.40 -2.10 -28.32
CA ASN A 278 -19.98 -1.06 -27.37
C ASN A 278 -20.91 -0.94 -26.13
N VAL A 279 -21.51 -2.03 -25.69
CA VAL A 279 -22.35 -2.06 -24.48
C VAL A 279 -21.43 -2.02 -23.26
N THR A 280 -21.46 -0.91 -22.53
CA THR A 280 -20.55 -0.66 -21.40
C THR A 280 -21.30 -0.10 -20.17
N GLY A 281 -20.65 -0.13 -19.02
CA GLY A 281 -21.20 0.42 -17.76
C GLY A 281 -22.43 -0.33 -17.26
N ASN A 282 -23.41 0.39 -16.70
CA ASN A 282 -24.60 -0.20 -16.07
C ASN A 282 -25.49 -1.01 -17.05
N ALA A 283 -25.32 -0.83 -18.36
CA ALA A 283 -26.04 -1.55 -19.40
C ALA A 283 -25.42 -2.93 -19.75
N GLU A 284 -24.15 -3.15 -19.39
CA GLU A 284 -23.41 -4.38 -19.72
C GLU A 284 -24.00 -5.61 -19.02
N THR A 285 -24.25 -5.53 -17.70
CA THR A 285 -24.74 -6.69 -16.93
C THR A 285 -26.14 -7.16 -17.37
N PRO A 286 -27.16 -6.28 -17.54
CA PRO A 286 -28.46 -6.70 -18.07
C PRO A 286 -28.38 -7.30 -19.48
N PHE A 287 -27.52 -6.73 -20.35
CA PHE A 287 -27.28 -7.26 -21.69
C PHE A 287 -26.70 -8.68 -21.65
N LEU A 288 -25.64 -8.89 -20.86
CA LEU A 288 -25.00 -10.20 -20.72
C LEU A 288 -25.98 -11.26 -20.20
N LEU A 289 -26.77 -10.92 -19.18
CA LEU A 289 -27.76 -11.84 -18.62
C LEU A 289 -28.86 -12.20 -19.62
N SER A 290 -29.39 -11.22 -20.36
CA SER A 290 -30.37 -11.48 -21.42
C SER A 290 -29.78 -12.38 -22.49
N ARG A 291 -28.55 -12.07 -22.92
CA ARG A 291 -27.94 -12.76 -24.05
C ARG A 291 -27.50 -14.18 -23.73
N VAL A 292 -26.97 -14.42 -22.54
CA VAL A 292 -26.66 -15.78 -22.08
C VAL A 292 -27.94 -16.62 -21.99
N ASN A 293 -29.05 -16.04 -21.54
CA ASN A 293 -30.33 -16.74 -21.46
C ASN A 293 -30.86 -17.14 -22.86
N GLU A 294 -30.75 -16.25 -23.85
CA GLU A 294 -31.10 -16.55 -25.25
C GLU A 294 -30.22 -17.66 -25.85
N LEU A 295 -28.91 -17.60 -25.61
CA LEU A 295 -27.92 -18.52 -26.16
C LEU A 295 -27.97 -19.93 -25.53
N THR A 296 -28.63 -20.09 -24.38
CA THR A 296 -28.73 -21.35 -23.63
C THR A 296 -30.10 -22.00 -23.71
N GLU A 297 -30.97 -21.53 -24.62
CA GLU A 297 -32.35 -22.00 -24.81
C GLU A 297 -33.24 -21.90 -23.54
N GLY A 298 -32.91 -20.99 -22.62
CA GLY A 298 -33.75 -20.58 -21.50
C GLY A 298 -33.34 -21.06 -20.10
N THR A 299 -34.12 -20.61 -19.11
CA THR A 299 -33.89 -20.68 -17.65
C THR A 299 -33.60 -22.06 -17.08
N SER A 300 -33.96 -23.14 -17.78
CA SER A 300 -33.92 -24.51 -17.25
C SER A 300 -32.50 -25.05 -17.06
N LEU A 301 -31.57 -24.83 -18.00
CA LEU A 301 -30.20 -25.34 -17.89
C LEU A 301 -29.37 -24.58 -16.84
N ALA A 302 -29.53 -23.27 -16.78
CA ALA A 302 -28.90 -22.43 -15.76
C ALA A 302 -29.44 -22.76 -14.36
N ALA A 303 -30.78 -22.88 -14.20
CA ALA A 303 -31.38 -23.25 -12.92
C ALA A 303 -30.96 -24.65 -12.45
N ILE A 304 -30.89 -25.63 -13.35
CA ILE A 304 -30.42 -26.99 -13.00
C ILE A 304 -28.96 -26.96 -12.54
N SER A 305 -28.12 -26.18 -13.21
CA SER A 305 -26.70 -26.05 -12.84
C SER A 305 -26.51 -25.29 -11.53
N ASP A 306 -27.28 -24.22 -11.31
CA ASP A 306 -27.31 -23.42 -10.06
C ASP A 306 -27.78 -24.25 -8.85
N ILE A 307 -28.80 -25.10 -9.05
CA ILE A 307 -29.29 -26.02 -8.02
C ILE A 307 -28.22 -27.06 -7.70
N ALA A 308 -27.58 -27.64 -8.72
CA ALA A 308 -26.55 -28.66 -8.52
C ALA A 308 -25.33 -28.10 -7.77
N LEU A 309 -24.86 -26.90 -8.13
CA LEU A 309 -23.72 -26.28 -7.46
C LEU A 309 -24.03 -25.91 -6.00
N VAL A 310 -25.21 -25.37 -5.69
CA VAL A 310 -25.51 -24.95 -4.31
C VAL A 310 -25.67 -26.17 -3.40
N LYS A 311 -26.28 -27.25 -3.91
CA LYS A 311 -26.37 -28.54 -3.18
C LYS A 311 -25.00 -29.13 -2.90
N ASN A 312 -24.10 -29.10 -3.89
CA ASN A 312 -22.73 -29.58 -3.73
C ASN A 312 -21.95 -28.73 -2.71
N ASN A 313 -22.09 -27.41 -2.78
CA ASN A 313 -21.47 -26.49 -1.81
C ASN A 313 -22.03 -26.70 -0.40
N ALA A 314 -23.33 -26.98 -0.26
CA ALA A 314 -23.96 -27.28 1.02
C ALA A 314 -23.42 -28.58 1.63
N LEU A 315 -23.25 -29.63 0.81
CA LEU A 315 -22.65 -30.89 1.25
C LEU A 315 -21.22 -30.67 1.78
N ILE A 316 -20.35 -30.06 0.98
CA ILE A 316 -18.94 -29.81 1.36
C ILE A 316 -18.84 -28.85 2.54
N GLY A 317 -19.64 -27.77 2.55
CA GLY A 317 -19.67 -26.81 3.65
C GLY A 317 -20.13 -27.42 4.97
N SER A 318 -21.05 -28.38 4.93
CA SER A 318 -21.51 -29.08 6.15
C SER A 318 -20.44 -30.01 6.71
N GLN A 319 -19.75 -30.76 5.86
CA GLN A 319 -18.61 -31.60 6.26
C GLN A 319 -17.50 -30.76 6.90
N ILE A 320 -17.19 -29.61 6.29
CA ILE A 320 -16.25 -28.62 6.81
C ILE A 320 -16.69 -28.09 8.18
N ALA A 321 -17.97 -27.72 8.34
CA ALA A 321 -18.48 -27.19 9.60
C ALA A 321 -18.42 -28.21 10.74
N VAL A 322 -18.70 -29.49 10.45
CA VAL A 322 -18.57 -30.60 11.40
C VAL A 322 -17.12 -30.84 11.78
N ALA A 323 -16.20 -30.88 10.82
CA ALA A 323 -14.77 -31.03 11.08
C ALA A 323 -14.23 -29.90 11.98
N LEU A 324 -14.63 -28.65 11.72
CA LEU A 324 -14.30 -27.50 12.57
C LEU A 324 -14.86 -27.61 13.99
N SER A 325 -16.12 -28.02 14.14
CA SER A 325 -16.76 -28.22 15.44
C SER A 325 -16.05 -29.30 16.27
N GLN A 326 -15.66 -30.41 15.64
CA GLN A 326 -14.92 -31.49 16.29
C GLN A 326 -13.53 -31.05 16.77
N LEU A 327 -12.81 -30.22 16.00
CA LEU A 327 -11.52 -29.67 16.44
C LEU A 327 -11.67 -28.75 17.66
N VAL A 328 -12.68 -27.87 17.66
CA VAL A 328 -12.93 -26.95 18.78
C VAL A 328 -13.27 -27.71 20.07
N LEU A 329 -14.07 -28.78 19.96
CA LEU A 329 -14.40 -29.65 21.10
C LEU A 329 -13.19 -30.44 21.62
N LYS A 330 -12.28 -30.85 20.72
CA LYS A 330 -11.06 -31.56 21.08
C LYS A 330 -10.06 -30.65 21.82
N GLU A 331 -9.84 -29.44 21.30
CA GLU A 331 -8.95 -28.44 21.94
C GLU A 331 -9.44 -28.02 23.34
N SER A 332 -10.75 -27.96 23.57
CA SER A 332 -11.33 -27.65 24.89
C SER A 332 -11.20 -28.82 25.88
N SER A 333 -11.26 -30.07 25.41
CA SER A 333 -11.01 -31.25 26.26
C SER A 333 -9.53 -31.43 26.65
N ASP A 334 -8.59 -31.06 25.77
CA ASP A 334 -7.14 -31.15 26.06
C ASP A 334 -6.69 -30.08 27.08
N LEU A 335 -7.37 -28.92 27.11
CA LEU A 335 -7.11 -27.81 28.05
C LEU A 335 -7.50 -28.12 29.50
N GLU A 336 -8.52 -28.93 29.75
CA GLU A 336 -8.92 -29.34 31.12
C GLU A 336 -7.99 -30.38 31.75
N SER A 337 -7.16 -31.06 30.95
CA SER A 337 -6.25 -32.12 31.42
C SER A 337 -4.87 -31.64 31.91
N ILE A 338 -4.55 -30.35 31.77
CA ILE A 338 -3.20 -29.78 31.98
C ILE A 338 -3.04 -29.03 33.32
N SER A 339 -4.06 -29.01 34.18
CA SER A 339 -4.03 -28.28 35.46
C SER A 339 -3.91 -29.17 36.71
N ILE A 340 -2.80 -29.89 36.90
CA ILE A 340 -2.29 -30.30 38.23
C ILE A 340 -0.76 -30.57 38.17
N SER A 341 -0.06 -30.04 39.17
CA SER A 341 1.32 -30.29 39.62
C SER A 341 2.44 -29.36 39.13
N ALA A 342 2.90 -28.49 40.04
CA ALA A 342 4.28 -28.45 40.50
C ALA A 342 4.42 -27.42 41.64
N SER A 343 4.81 -27.89 42.82
CA SER A 343 5.37 -27.09 43.91
C SER A 343 6.90 -27.15 43.86
N SER A 344 7.59 -26.06 44.23
CA SER A 344 9.03 -26.08 44.49
C SER A 344 9.41 -25.05 45.55
N ASP A 345 10.15 -25.51 46.56
CA ASP A 345 10.70 -24.74 47.67
C ASP A 345 12.14 -24.24 47.40
N SER A 346 12.34 -22.97 47.76
CA SER A 346 13.49 -22.35 48.44
C SER A 346 14.89 -22.24 47.78
N LEU A 347 15.60 -21.21 48.27
CA LEU A 347 16.66 -20.41 47.66
C LEU A 347 17.86 -20.33 48.62
N CYS A 348 19.04 -20.08 48.03
CA CYS A 348 20.13 -19.19 48.50
C CYS A 348 21.36 -19.77 49.24
N SER A 349 22.55 -19.29 48.83
CA SER A 349 23.87 -19.18 49.51
C SER A 349 25.01 -19.36 48.47
N PHE A 350 26.11 -18.61 48.30
CA PHE A 350 26.82 -17.56 49.06
C PHE A 350 27.86 -16.87 48.12
N LEU A 351 28.16 -15.59 48.34
CA LEU A 351 29.40 -14.88 47.92
C LEU A 351 30.49 -15.17 48.99
N THR A 352 31.81 -15.10 48.81
CA THR A 352 32.67 -13.94 48.45
C THR A 352 34.13 -14.37 48.63
N THR A 353 35.10 -13.90 47.83
CA THR A 353 36.43 -13.44 48.33
C THR A 353 37.16 -12.59 47.27
N MET A 354 37.58 -11.39 47.66
CA MET A 354 38.52 -10.52 46.94
C MET A 354 39.71 -10.27 47.88
N ALA A 355 40.94 -10.27 47.34
CA ALA A 355 42.02 -9.42 47.85
C ALA A 355 43.13 -9.25 46.80
N VAL A 356 43.21 -8.02 46.26
CA VAL A 356 44.38 -7.16 46.03
C VAL A 356 45.67 -7.79 45.45
N ILE A 357 46.12 -7.28 44.30
CA ILE A 357 47.48 -6.74 44.09
C ILE A 357 47.41 -5.71 42.94
N THR A 358 47.76 -4.47 43.27
CA THR A 358 47.99 -3.36 42.33
C THR A 358 49.42 -3.41 41.81
N VAL A 359 49.60 -3.69 40.51
CA VAL A 359 50.80 -3.35 39.75
C VAL A 359 50.40 -2.94 38.33
N ASP A 360 50.71 -1.67 38.02
CA ASP A 360 50.94 -1.10 36.69
C ASP A 360 49.72 -0.88 35.76
N PHE A 361 48.98 0.21 36.01
CA PHE A 361 47.79 0.60 35.23
C PHE A 361 48.07 0.85 33.74
N GLN A 362 49.29 1.27 33.37
CA GLN A 362 49.64 1.51 31.96
C GLN A 362 49.96 0.21 31.22
N LEU A 363 50.71 -0.70 31.84
CA LEU A 363 50.91 -2.05 31.30
C LEU A 363 49.59 -2.83 31.30
N CYS A 364 48.72 -2.67 32.30
CA CYS A 364 47.38 -3.25 32.29
C CYS A 364 46.52 -2.65 31.20
N PHE A 365 46.55 -1.34 30.93
CA PHE A 365 45.84 -0.77 29.78
C PHE A 365 46.41 -1.26 28.45
N ILE A 366 47.73 -1.38 28.32
CA ILE A 366 48.37 -1.90 27.11
C ILE A 366 48.06 -3.39 26.91
N PHE A 367 48.08 -4.20 27.97
CA PHE A 367 47.72 -5.62 27.93
C PHE A 367 46.22 -5.84 27.80
N ILE A 368 45.36 -5.00 28.39
CA ILE A 368 43.90 -5.02 28.17
C ILE A 368 43.61 -4.55 26.75
N PHE A 369 44.30 -3.54 26.24
CA PHE A 369 44.14 -3.07 24.87
C PHE A 369 44.68 -4.08 23.88
N LEU A 370 45.85 -4.69 24.10
CA LEU A 370 46.39 -5.80 23.30
C LEU A 370 45.55 -7.06 23.46
N TRP A 371 44.98 -7.37 24.62
CA TRP A 371 44.10 -8.51 24.82
C TRP A 371 42.74 -8.27 24.17
N LEU A 372 42.21 -7.06 24.26
CA LEU A 372 41.01 -6.63 23.54
C LEU A 372 41.29 -6.60 22.04
N LEU A 373 42.44 -6.12 21.58
CA LEU A 373 42.85 -6.06 20.18
C LEU A 373 43.13 -7.47 19.64
N THR A 374 43.76 -8.35 20.42
CA THR A 374 44.00 -9.76 20.05
C THR A 374 42.70 -10.55 20.11
N ARG A 375 41.81 -10.35 21.10
CA ARG A 375 40.45 -10.91 21.08
C ARG A 375 39.58 -10.30 20.01
N PHE A 376 39.82 -9.07 19.60
CA PHE A 376 39.14 -8.39 18.51
C PHE A 376 39.62 -8.92 17.15
N CYS A 377 40.94 -9.14 16.98
CA CYS A 377 41.52 -9.79 15.82
C CYS A 377 41.12 -11.28 15.75
N LEU A 378 41.11 -11.99 16.89
CA LEU A 378 40.66 -13.37 16.98
C LEU A 378 39.14 -13.49 16.81
N SER A 379 38.31 -12.62 17.39
CA SER A 379 36.85 -12.61 17.13
C SER A 379 36.51 -12.11 15.73
N ALA A 380 37.37 -11.30 15.11
CA ALA A 380 37.29 -10.97 13.69
C ALA A 380 37.69 -12.15 12.79
N PHE A 381 38.58 -13.04 13.25
CA PHE A 381 38.88 -14.31 12.60
C PHE A 381 37.81 -15.39 12.87
N PHE A 382 37.17 -15.34 14.04
CA PHE A 382 36.09 -16.23 14.48
C PHE A 382 34.70 -15.61 14.33
N PHE A 383 34.52 -14.63 13.42
CA PHE A 383 33.18 -14.19 13.04
C PHE A 383 32.40 -15.44 12.65
N LYS A 384 31.32 -15.72 13.40
CA LYS A 384 30.42 -16.86 13.23
C LYS A 384 30.33 -17.19 11.74
N LYS A 385 30.76 -18.40 11.37
CA LYS A 385 30.58 -18.96 10.03
C LYS A 385 29.13 -18.66 9.64
N GLN A 386 28.95 -17.72 8.72
CA GLN A 386 27.62 -17.35 8.24
C GLN A 386 27.03 -18.65 7.70
N LYS A 387 25.77 -18.98 8.03
CA LYS A 387 25.10 -20.15 7.46
C LYS A 387 25.34 -20.11 5.94
N ASP A 388 25.71 -21.25 5.33
CA ASP A 388 25.99 -21.40 3.89
C ASP A 388 24.73 -21.10 3.07
N TYR A 389 24.43 -19.81 2.94
CA TYR A 389 23.46 -19.30 2.00
C TYR A 389 24.22 -18.86 0.76
N ASN A 390 23.64 -19.08 -0.41
CA ASN A 390 24.13 -18.50 -1.65
C ASN A 390 23.86 -16.99 -1.64
N LEU A 391 24.72 -16.20 -0.99
CA LEU A 391 24.61 -14.74 -0.92
C LEU A 391 25.07 -14.09 -2.23
N PRO A 392 24.60 -12.87 -2.55
CA PRO A 392 25.14 -12.12 -3.69
C PRO A 392 26.66 -11.94 -3.61
N PRO A 393 27.35 -11.75 -4.75
CA PRO A 393 28.79 -11.51 -4.78
C PRO A 393 29.19 -10.35 -3.86
N SER A 394 30.31 -10.50 -3.16
CA SER A 394 30.81 -9.48 -2.24
C SER A 394 32.19 -8.99 -2.71
N PRO A 395 32.40 -7.67 -2.86
CA PRO A 395 33.73 -7.14 -3.12
C PRO A 395 34.67 -7.35 -1.91
N PRO A 396 35.98 -7.06 -2.06
CA PRO A 396 36.92 -7.17 -0.95
C PRO A 396 36.51 -6.27 0.23
N SER A 397 36.39 -6.86 1.42
CA SER A 397 35.98 -6.15 2.64
C SER A 397 37.14 -6.00 3.62
N LEU A 398 37.20 -4.87 4.33
CA LEU A 398 38.17 -4.68 5.41
C LEU A 398 37.66 -5.33 6.70
N PRO A 399 38.55 -5.85 7.57
CA PRO A 399 38.16 -6.35 8.88
C PRO A 399 37.37 -5.30 9.66
N VAL A 400 36.32 -5.73 10.37
CA VAL A 400 35.48 -4.93 11.28
C VAL A 400 34.60 -3.91 10.58
N ILE A 401 35.15 -2.99 9.79
CA ILE A 401 34.37 -1.94 9.13
C ILE A 401 33.65 -2.44 7.86
N GLY A 402 34.09 -3.59 7.32
CA GLY A 402 33.56 -4.14 6.08
C GLY A 402 33.85 -3.23 4.89
N HIS A 403 32.78 -2.81 4.23
CA HIS A 403 32.78 -1.98 3.02
C HIS A 403 32.60 -0.50 3.32
N LEU A 404 32.63 -0.07 4.59
CA LEU A 404 32.41 1.33 4.98
C LEU A 404 33.37 2.31 4.28
N HIS A 405 34.58 1.87 3.91
CA HIS A 405 35.53 2.65 3.12
C HIS A 405 35.05 2.99 1.69
N HIS A 406 34.13 2.21 1.12
CA HIS A 406 33.40 2.55 -0.10
C HIS A 406 32.12 3.36 0.15
N LEU A 407 31.56 3.27 1.37
CA LEU A 407 30.33 3.96 1.76
C LEU A 407 30.57 5.41 2.20
N LEU A 408 31.79 5.73 2.64
CA LEU A 408 32.18 7.05 3.15
C LEU A 408 32.74 7.99 2.07
N SER A 409 32.95 7.51 0.83
CA SER A 409 33.29 8.38 -0.28
C SER A 409 32.04 9.14 -0.76
N VAL A 410 32.16 10.47 -0.85
CA VAL A 410 31.07 11.36 -1.25
C VAL A 410 31.27 11.75 -2.73
N PRO A 411 30.23 11.68 -3.58
CA PRO A 411 28.85 11.27 -3.28
C PRO A 411 28.65 9.75 -3.18
N SER A 412 27.76 9.31 -2.28
CA SER A 412 27.55 7.87 -2.00
C SER A 412 26.96 7.11 -3.19
N HIS A 413 26.05 7.70 -3.97
CA HIS A 413 25.44 7.06 -5.16
C HIS A 413 26.46 6.79 -6.26
N LYS A 414 27.39 7.71 -6.51
CA LYS A 414 28.51 7.52 -7.47
C LYS A 414 29.48 6.45 -6.98
N SER A 415 29.74 6.43 -5.68
CA SER A 415 30.58 5.39 -5.07
C SER A 415 29.97 4.00 -5.22
N PHE A 416 28.66 3.87 -4.98
CA PHE A 416 27.92 2.64 -5.22
C PHE A 416 27.89 2.24 -6.70
N GLN A 417 27.66 3.19 -7.61
CA GLN A 417 27.70 2.93 -9.06
C GLN A 417 29.08 2.42 -9.47
N LYS A 418 30.17 3.05 -9.03
CA LYS A 418 31.55 2.60 -9.33
C LYS A 418 31.81 1.17 -8.85
N VAL A 419 31.28 0.81 -7.68
CA VAL A 419 31.41 -0.55 -7.14
C VAL A 419 30.56 -1.54 -7.94
N SER A 420 29.30 -1.21 -8.27
CA SER A 420 28.43 -2.10 -9.04
C SER A 420 28.88 -2.28 -10.50
N SER A 421 29.39 -1.24 -11.16
CA SER A 421 29.98 -1.36 -12.50
C SER A 421 31.19 -2.30 -12.53
N LYS A 422 31.91 -2.46 -11.41
CA LYS A 422 33.09 -3.35 -11.34
C LYS A 422 32.75 -4.79 -10.96
N TYR A 423 31.83 -4.99 -10.01
CA TYR A 423 31.58 -6.31 -9.41
C TYR A 423 30.22 -6.91 -9.79
N GLY A 424 29.33 -6.15 -10.43
CA GLY A 424 28.02 -6.59 -10.89
C GLY A 424 26.86 -5.79 -10.27
N PRO A 425 25.63 -5.95 -10.81
CA PRO A 425 24.47 -5.13 -10.46
C PRO A 425 23.82 -5.48 -9.11
N LEU A 426 24.11 -6.66 -8.55
CA LEU A 426 23.59 -7.13 -7.27
C LEU A 426 24.77 -7.56 -6.37
N LEU A 427 25.02 -6.82 -5.29
CA LEU A 427 26.20 -7.04 -4.44
C LEU A 427 25.86 -7.13 -2.97
N HIS A 428 26.54 -8.02 -2.26
CA HIS A 428 26.50 -8.10 -0.81
C HIS A 428 27.59 -7.22 -0.21
N LEU A 429 27.17 -6.23 0.57
CA LEU A 429 28.01 -5.30 1.30
C LEU A 429 27.79 -5.46 2.81
N ARG A 430 28.72 -4.90 3.58
CA ARG A 430 28.72 -4.99 5.03
C ARG A 430 29.20 -3.68 5.63
N ALA A 431 28.46 -3.14 6.58
CA ALA A 431 28.88 -2.01 7.40
C ALA A 431 28.86 -2.46 8.86
N PHE A 432 30.03 -2.65 9.48
CA PHE A 432 30.12 -3.34 10.77
C PHE A 432 29.46 -4.74 10.73
N ASN A 433 28.43 -4.98 11.55
CA ASN A 433 27.65 -6.22 11.54
C ASN A 433 26.34 -6.10 10.73
N ILE A 434 26.14 -5.00 10.01
CA ILE A 434 24.93 -4.74 9.22
C ILE A 434 25.13 -5.32 7.82
N SER A 435 24.21 -6.21 7.43
CA SER A 435 24.15 -6.81 6.09
C SER A 435 23.41 -5.87 5.14
N ILE A 436 24.06 -5.52 4.02
CA ILE A 436 23.55 -4.62 3.01
C ILE A 436 23.57 -5.35 1.67
N VAL A 437 22.52 -5.20 0.86
CA VAL A 437 22.50 -5.65 -0.53
C VAL A 437 22.28 -4.45 -1.43
N LEU A 438 23.26 -4.18 -2.29
CA LEU A 438 23.23 -3.11 -3.27
C LEU A 438 22.59 -3.63 -4.57
N VAL A 439 21.62 -2.90 -5.08
CA VAL A 439 20.87 -3.17 -6.31
C VAL A 439 21.09 -2.01 -7.27
N SER A 440 21.59 -2.29 -8.48
CA SER A 440 21.95 -1.27 -9.47
C SER A 440 21.39 -1.53 -10.88
N SER A 441 20.58 -2.57 -11.09
CA SER A 441 19.88 -2.82 -12.37
C SER A 441 18.37 -2.71 -12.23
N GLY A 442 17.69 -2.32 -13.31
CA GLY A 442 16.23 -2.13 -13.30
C GLY A 442 15.44 -3.41 -13.06
N SER A 443 15.87 -4.53 -13.65
CA SER A 443 15.26 -5.87 -13.44
C SER A 443 15.25 -6.29 -11.96
N MET A 444 16.41 -6.19 -11.30
CA MET A 444 16.55 -6.51 -9.87
C MET A 444 15.80 -5.51 -8.99
N ALA A 445 15.82 -4.22 -9.35
CA ALA A 445 15.05 -3.20 -8.65
C ALA A 445 13.54 -3.47 -8.74
N HIS A 446 13.05 -3.91 -9.90
CA HIS A 446 11.67 -4.33 -10.09
C HIS A 446 11.33 -5.56 -9.25
N GLU A 447 12.19 -6.58 -9.24
CA GLU A 447 12.00 -7.78 -8.41
C GLU A 447 11.89 -7.43 -6.92
N VAL A 448 12.74 -6.52 -6.42
CA VAL A 448 12.68 -6.04 -5.03
C VAL A 448 11.43 -5.20 -4.75
N LEU A 449 11.12 -4.23 -5.61
CA LEU A 449 10.08 -3.23 -5.33
C LEU A 449 8.67 -3.70 -5.68
N ARG A 450 8.52 -4.63 -6.63
CA ARG A 450 7.25 -5.13 -7.14
C ARG A 450 7.04 -6.58 -6.74
N THR A 451 7.83 -7.52 -7.27
CA THR A 451 7.64 -8.97 -7.06
C THR A 451 7.69 -9.34 -5.58
N HIS A 452 8.72 -8.89 -4.86
CA HIS A 452 8.85 -9.04 -3.42
C HIS A 452 8.41 -7.79 -2.64
N GLY A 453 7.58 -6.95 -3.25
CA GLY A 453 7.27 -5.62 -2.75
C GLY A 453 6.68 -5.60 -1.34
N LEU A 454 5.99 -6.67 -0.91
CA LEU A 454 5.50 -6.81 0.48
C LEU A 454 6.64 -7.09 1.47
N ASN A 455 7.60 -7.96 1.11
CA ASN A 455 8.75 -8.31 1.94
C ASN A 455 9.65 -7.09 2.21
N PHE A 456 9.69 -6.16 1.26
CA PHE A 456 10.48 -4.94 1.35
C PHE A 456 9.64 -3.71 1.68
N ALA A 457 8.35 -3.87 2.02
CA ALA A 457 7.47 -2.72 2.27
C ALA A 457 7.74 -2.03 3.61
N THR A 458 8.34 -2.72 4.59
CA THR A 458 8.56 -2.17 5.94
C THR A 458 9.88 -1.40 6.00
N ARG A 459 9.86 -0.28 6.73
CA ARG A 459 11.08 0.39 7.20
C ARG A 459 11.24 0.03 8.67
N ASP A 460 12.40 -0.51 9.04
CA ASP A 460 12.65 -0.98 10.39
C ASP A 460 12.71 0.18 11.40
N ARG A 461 12.12 -0.04 12.57
CA ARG A 461 11.75 0.98 13.58
C ARG A 461 12.69 1.03 14.78
N GLU A 462 13.85 0.41 14.70
CA GLU A 462 14.74 0.26 15.86
C GLU A 462 15.68 1.46 16.08
N VAL A 463 15.12 2.68 16.12
CA VAL A 463 15.81 3.86 16.70
C VAL A 463 14.92 4.47 17.80
N PRO A 464 14.93 3.89 19.02
CA PRO A 464 14.05 4.34 20.11
C PRO A 464 14.34 5.77 20.61
N ILE A 465 15.45 6.37 20.16
CA ILE A 465 15.99 7.66 20.64
C ILE A 465 15.09 8.84 20.20
N MET A 466 14.16 8.61 19.25
CA MET A 466 13.47 9.68 18.54
C MET A 466 11.97 9.48 18.41
N GLU A 467 11.39 8.53 19.16
CA GLU A 467 9.97 8.15 18.99
C GLU A 467 8.99 9.31 19.07
N LYS A 468 9.32 10.33 19.87
CA LYS A 468 8.49 11.51 20.12
C LYS A 468 8.66 12.64 19.09
N SER A 469 9.65 12.56 18.20
CA SER A 469 9.90 13.60 17.20
C SER A 469 8.81 13.63 16.12
N LEU A 470 8.38 14.81 15.70
CA LEU A 470 7.49 15.02 14.54
C LEU A 470 8.22 14.83 13.20
N LEU A 471 9.56 14.92 13.18
CA LEU A 471 10.37 14.84 11.96
C LEU A 471 10.72 13.40 11.57
N PHE A 472 11.27 12.65 12.52
CA PHE A 472 11.81 11.30 12.28
C PHE A 472 11.31 10.27 13.29
N GLY A 473 10.29 10.63 14.09
CA GLY A 473 9.75 9.76 15.14
C GLY A 473 8.65 8.82 14.67
N SER A 474 7.92 8.28 15.63
CA SER A 474 6.96 7.19 15.43
C SER A 474 5.62 7.65 14.84
N PHE A 475 5.38 8.96 14.81
CA PHE A 475 4.14 9.57 14.32
C PHE A 475 4.09 9.71 12.79
N GLY A 476 5.23 9.69 12.11
CA GLY A 476 5.33 9.92 10.67
C GLY A 476 4.87 8.74 9.83
N PHE A 477 4.34 9.02 8.64
CA PHE A 477 3.91 8.04 7.64
C PHE A 477 5.10 7.48 6.83
N VAL A 478 6.11 8.31 6.53
CA VAL A 478 7.23 7.96 5.65
C VAL A 478 8.11 6.85 6.26
N SER A 479 8.32 6.89 7.58
CA SER A 479 9.10 5.91 8.35
C SER A 479 8.25 4.80 8.97
N ALA A 480 6.91 4.88 8.92
CA ALA A 480 6.03 3.89 9.53
C ALA A 480 6.24 2.49 8.96
N PRO A 481 6.18 1.43 9.78
CA PRO A 481 6.19 0.05 9.31
C PRO A 481 4.98 -0.23 8.43
N TYR A 482 5.08 -1.22 7.56
CA TYR A 482 3.94 -1.61 6.75
C TYR A 482 2.87 -2.27 7.65
N GLY A 483 1.66 -1.73 7.64
CA GLY A 483 0.56 -2.16 8.51
C GLY A 483 -0.63 -1.22 8.39
N ASP A 484 -1.64 -1.38 9.26
CA ASP A 484 -2.94 -0.69 9.16
C ASP A 484 -2.81 0.84 9.10
N TYR A 485 -2.00 1.43 9.99
CA TYR A 485 -1.73 2.87 9.99
C TYR A 485 -1.14 3.34 8.65
N TRP A 486 -0.09 2.68 8.16
CA TRP A 486 0.54 3.06 6.91
C TRP A 486 -0.41 2.89 5.71
N LYS A 487 -1.14 1.77 5.65
CA LYS A 487 -2.12 1.50 4.58
C LYS A 487 -3.22 2.57 4.56
N PHE A 488 -3.75 2.91 5.73
CA PHE A 488 -4.77 3.94 5.90
C PHE A 488 -4.26 5.32 5.48
N MET A 489 -3.10 5.75 5.98
CA MET A 489 -2.52 7.04 5.63
C MET A 489 -2.14 7.12 4.14
N LYS A 490 -1.61 6.04 3.55
CA LYS A 490 -1.35 5.96 2.10
C LYS A 490 -2.65 6.17 1.32
N LYS A 491 -3.72 5.45 1.68
CA LYS A 491 -5.04 5.58 1.05
C LYS A 491 -5.58 7.00 1.19
N LEU A 492 -5.54 7.59 2.39
CA LEU A 492 -6.00 8.95 2.65
C LEU A 492 -5.23 9.97 1.79
N LEU A 493 -3.91 9.85 1.73
CA LEU A 493 -3.05 10.71 0.91
C LEU A 493 -3.42 10.62 -0.57
N VAL A 494 -3.47 9.43 -1.15
CA VAL A 494 -3.68 9.28 -2.61
C VAL A 494 -5.13 9.49 -3.05
N THR A 495 -6.10 9.40 -2.13
CA THR A 495 -7.53 9.54 -2.48
C THR A 495 -8.13 10.89 -2.10
N ARG A 496 -7.80 11.43 -0.92
CA ARG A 496 -8.47 12.63 -0.37
C ARG A 496 -7.59 13.86 -0.25
N LEU A 497 -6.26 13.73 -0.21
CA LEU A 497 -5.35 14.88 -0.08
C LEU A 497 -4.67 15.22 -1.41
N LEU A 498 -4.04 14.24 -2.04
CA LEU A 498 -3.23 14.38 -3.26
C LEU A 498 -3.85 13.64 -4.47
N GLY A 499 -5.09 13.17 -4.34
CA GLY A 499 -5.84 12.56 -5.44
C GLY A 499 -6.29 13.62 -6.47
N SER A 500 -6.64 13.19 -7.69
CA SER A 500 -6.94 14.09 -8.81
C SER A 500 -8.01 15.13 -8.47
N HIS A 501 -9.08 14.73 -7.78
CA HIS A 501 -10.15 15.65 -7.35
C HIS A 501 -9.63 16.73 -6.38
N SER A 502 -8.80 16.35 -5.40
CA SER A 502 -8.24 17.28 -4.42
C SER A 502 -7.22 18.23 -5.04
N LEU A 503 -6.44 17.75 -6.01
CA LEU A 503 -5.53 18.58 -6.78
C LEU A 503 -6.30 19.57 -7.65
N GLU A 504 -7.39 19.17 -8.29
CA GLU A 504 -8.22 20.09 -9.09
C GLU A 504 -8.83 21.19 -8.22
N ARG A 505 -9.38 20.84 -7.06
CA ARG A 505 -9.93 21.84 -6.11
C ARG A 505 -8.88 22.87 -5.66
N THR A 506 -7.63 22.46 -5.53
CA THR A 506 -6.52 23.35 -5.11
C THR A 506 -5.77 23.97 -6.29
N ARG A 507 -6.23 23.80 -7.53
CA ARG A 507 -5.58 24.31 -8.74
C ARG A 507 -5.45 25.84 -8.75
N LEU A 508 -6.48 26.55 -8.28
CA LEU A 508 -6.45 28.02 -8.23
C LEU A 508 -5.36 28.54 -7.29
N ILE A 509 -5.15 27.89 -6.15
CA ILE A 509 -4.07 28.22 -5.21
C ILE A 509 -2.71 28.18 -5.91
N ARG A 510 -2.42 27.08 -6.61
CA ARG A 510 -1.14 26.91 -7.34
C ARG A 510 -1.02 27.91 -8.49
N GLY A 511 -2.10 28.17 -9.22
CA GLY A 511 -2.13 29.18 -10.28
C GLY A 511 -1.85 30.60 -9.78
N GLU A 512 -2.35 30.97 -8.60
CA GLU A 512 -2.03 32.26 -7.96
C GLU A 512 -0.57 32.35 -7.51
N GLU A 513 -0.07 31.33 -6.82
CA GLU A 513 1.34 31.33 -6.38
C GLU A 513 2.31 31.35 -7.57
N LEU A 514 1.97 30.67 -8.68
CA LEU A 514 2.74 30.73 -9.93
C LEU A 514 2.78 32.15 -10.52
N LYS A 515 1.66 32.88 -10.46
CA LYS A 515 1.61 34.29 -10.90
C LYS A 515 2.47 35.18 -10.00
N THR A 516 2.46 34.97 -8.68
CA THR A 516 3.31 35.70 -7.74
C THR A 516 4.79 35.42 -7.99
N PHE A 517 5.16 34.14 -8.17
CA PHE A 517 6.51 33.74 -8.55
C PHE A 517 6.98 34.42 -9.83
N ARG A 518 6.15 34.39 -10.89
CA ARG A 518 6.43 35.09 -12.13
C ARG A 518 6.64 36.60 -11.92
N ALA A 519 5.75 37.26 -11.19
CA ALA A 519 5.84 38.71 -10.97
C ALA A 519 7.16 39.08 -10.25
N MET A 520 7.58 38.28 -9.27
CA MET A 520 8.87 38.44 -8.60
C MET A 520 10.05 38.29 -9.59
N LEU A 521 10.01 37.29 -10.48
CA LEU A 521 11.07 37.13 -11.48
C LEU A 521 11.15 38.32 -12.45
N PHE A 522 10.02 38.92 -12.84
CA PHE A 522 10.00 40.13 -13.66
C PHE A 522 10.60 41.33 -12.93
N ASP A 523 10.29 41.51 -11.64
CA ASP A 523 10.88 42.58 -10.82
C ASP A 523 12.41 42.43 -10.71
N LYS A 524 12.90 41.21 -10.47
CA LYS A 524 14.34 40.92 -10.44
C LYS A 524 14.99 41.10 -11.81
N ALA A 525 14.33 40.70 -12.90
CA ALA A 525 14.80 40.92 -14.26
C ALA A 525 14.93 42.43 -14.59
N ALA A 526 13.93 43.24 -14.21
CA ALA A 526 13.96 44.69 -14.41
C ALA A 526 15.12 45.36 -13.65
N LYS A 527 15.52 44.81 -12.50
CA LYS A 527 16.64 45.27 -11.68
C LYS A 527 17.99 44.65 -12.08
N SER A 528 18.01 43.74 -13.06
CA SER A 528 19.19 42.92 -13.43
C SER A 528 19.82 42.21 -12.22
N GLU A 529 18.99 41.79 -11.27
CA GLU A 529 19.42 41.07 -10.07
C GLU A 529 19.64 39.59 -10.38
N ALA A 530 20.67 39.00 -9.76
CA ALA A 530 20.88 37.56 -9.85
C ALA A 530 19.79 36.79 -9.09
N VAL A 531 19.23 35.77 -9.72
CA VAL A 531 18.19 34.90 -9.19
C VAL A 531 18.79 33.55 -8.84
N ASP A 532 18.64 33.14 -7.58
CA ASP A 532 18.87 31.76 -7.16
C ASP A 532 17.61 30.93 -7.47
N VAL A 533 17.67 30.12 -8.52
CA VAL A 533 16.50 29.39 -9.02
C VAL A 533 15.99 28.39 -7.97
N GLY A 534 16.90 27.74 -7.24
CA GLY A 534 16.53 26.79 -6.19
C GLY A 534 15.79 27.47 -5.04
N GLU A 535 16.30 28.60 -4.56
CA GLU A 535 15.68 29.36 -3.46
C GLU A 535 14.28 29.89 -3.83
N GLU A 536 14.14 30.49 -5.02
CA GLU A 536 12.86 31.05 -5.44
C GLU A 536 11.82 29.96 -5.74
N MET A 537 12.24 28.81 -6.27
CA MET A 537 11.36 27.66 -6.45
C MET A 537 10.96 27.02 -5.10
N MET A 538 11.85 27.06 -4.10
CA MET A 538 11.54 26.65 -2.73
C MET A 538 10.45 27.54 -2.13
N LYS A 539 10.49 28.86 -2.34
CA LYS A 539 9.43 29.79 -1.91
C LYS A 539 8.10 29.48 -2.59
N LEU A 540 8.07 29.31 -3.92
CA LEU A 540 6.86 28.96 -4.68
C LEU A 540 6.20 27.66 -4.14
N THR A 541 6.99 26.60 -4.01
CA THR A 541 6.49 25.29 -3.60
C THR A 541 6.06 25.28 -2.13
N ASN A 542 6.83 25.93 -1.24
CA ASN A 542 6.49 26.04 0.16
C ASN A 542 5.17 26.80 0.35
N ASN A 543 5.04 27.98 -0.26
CA ASN A 543 3.81 28.78 -0.17
C ASN A 543 2.60 28.02 -0.72
N SER A 544 2.76 27.33 -1.86
CA SER A 544 1.70 26.51 -2.45
C SER A 544 1.25 25.40 -1.50
N ILE A 545 2.18 24.62 -0.94
CA ILE A 545 1.88 23.52 -0.01
C ILE A 545 1.26 24.05 1.28
N CYS A 546 1.81 25.12 1.84
CA CYS A 546 1.27 25.78 3.02
C CYS A 546 -0.20 26.20 2.82
N ARG A 547 -0.52 26.84 1.69
CA ARG A 547 -1.90 27.21 1.36
C ARG A 547 -2.80 26.01 1.12
N MET A 548 -2.30 24.94 0.50
CA MET A 548 -3.04 23.69 0.33
C MET A 548 -3.34 23.01 1.67
N ILE A 549 -2.43 23.13 2.64
CA ILE A 549 -2.58 22.54 3.98
C ILE A 549 -3.53 23.37 4.85
N MET A 550 -3.32 24.69 4.94
CA MET A 550 -3.97 25.57 5.92
C MET A 550 -5.15 26.37 5.36
N GLY A 551 -5.38 26.31 4.04
CA GLY A 551 -6.42 27.09 3.36
C GLY A 551 -6.17 28.61 3.31
N ARG A 552 -5.09 29.12 3.92
CA ARG A 552 -4.72 30.54 3.95
C ARG A 552 -3.27 30.78 3.56
N LYS A 553 -2.95 32.01 3.15
CA LYS A 553 -1.56 32.46 2.95
C LYS A 553 -0.83 32.50 4.29
N CYS A 554 0.45 32.15 4.28
CA CYS A 554 1.35 32.42 5.40
C CYS A 554 1.50 33.93 5.56
N SER A 555 1.54 34.41 6.80
CA SER A 555 1.81 35.84 7.06
C SER A 555 3.28 36.16 6.84
N GLU A 556 3.58 37.02 5.87
CA GLU A 556 4.93 37.57 5.67
C GLU A 556 5.26 38.63 6.75
N GLU A 557 4.28 39.46 7.14
CA GLU A 557 4.46 40.50 8.17
C GLU A 557 4.83 39.93 9.55
N ASN A 558 4.24 38.79 9.92
CA ASN A 558 4.54 38.11 11.18
C ASN A 558 5.69 37.09 11.06
N GLY A 559 6.35 37.01 9.89
CA GLY A 559 7.49 36.12 9.64
C GLY A 559 7.15 34.62 9.62
N GLU A 560 5.87 34.24 9.54
CA GLU A 560 5.41 32.84 9.59
C GLU A 560 5.95 32.03 8.39
N ALA A 561 5.89 32.62 7.19
CA ALA A 561 6.40 31.98 5.97
C ALA A 561 7.91 31.72 6.07
N GLU A 562 8.66 32.70 6.57
CA GLU A 562 10.11 32.58 6.76
C GLU A 562 10.46 31.57 7.86
N GLN A 563 9.68 31.54 8.94
CA GLN A 563 9.83 30.53 9.99
C GLN A 563 9.65 29.11 9.44
N ILE A 564 8.62 28.86 8.62
CA ILE A 564 8.38 27.56 7.99
C ILE A 564 9.55 27.17 7.08
N ARG A 565 9.98 28.07 6.19
CA ARG A 565 11.12 27.84 5.29
C ARG A 565 12.39 27.52 6.08
N SER A 566 12.68 28.28 7.13
CA SER A 566 13.81 28.05 8.03
C SER A 566 13.76 26.66 8.68
N LEU A 567 12.59 26.23 9.16
CA LEU A 567 12.40 24.90 9.74
C LEU A 567 12.60 23.79 8.70
N VAL A 568 12.10 23.97 7.48
CA VAL A 568 12.31 23.01 6.37
C VAL A 568 13.80 22.87 6.05
N THR A 569 14.53 23.98 5.92
CA THR A 569 15.98 23.98 5.65
C THR A 569 16.76 23.29 6.78
N LYS A 570 16.44 23.61 8.04
CA LYS A 570 17.07 22.96 9.21
C LYS A 570 16.81 21.46 9.23
N SER A 571 15.59 21.04 8.95
CA SER A 571 15.19 19.63 8.88
C SER A 571 15.97 18.86 7.82
N LEU A 572 16.13 19.44 6.62
CA LEU A 572 16.92 18.85 5.54
C LEU A 572 18.39 18.70 5.96
N GLY A 573 18.96 19.67 6.67
CA GLY A 573 20.30 19.58 7.24
C GLY A 573 20.48 18.48 8.31
N LEU A 574 19.39 18.05 8.95
CA LEU A 574 19.41 16.98 9.96
C LEU A 574 19.27 15.57 9.37
N VAL A 575 18.86 15.41 8.10
CA VAL A 575 18.66 14.09 7.47
C VAL A 575 19.92 13.22 7.54
N ARG A 576 21.09 13.79 7.24
CA ARG A 576 22.37 13.06 7.32
C ARG A 576 22.69 12.61 8.74
N LYS A 577 22.50 13.51 9.72
CA LYS A 577 22.72 13.22 11.14
C LYS A 577 21.79 12.12 11.63
N PHE A 578 20.52 12.17 11.23
CA PHE A 578 19.53 11.13 11.51
C PHE A 578 19.96 9.75 10.99
N LEU A 579 20.50 9.66 9.77
CA LEU A 579 20.96 8.39 9.19
C LEU A 579 22.19 7.81 9.89
N ILE A 580 23.12 8.69 10.28
CA ILE A 580 24.28 8.27 11.09
C ILE A 580 23.80 7.75 12.44
N ALA A 581 22.86 8.47 13.08
CA ALA A 581 22.25 8.04 14.34
C ALA A 581 21.48 6.73 14.18
N SER A 582 20.76 6.50 13.06
CA SER A 582 20.02 5.25 12.84
C SER A 582 20.94 4.06 12.58
N THR A 583 22.09 4.28 11.95
CA THR A 583 23.06 3.22 11.61
C THR A 583 23.97 2.86 12.79
N VAL A 584 24.53 3.87 13.46
CA VAL A 584 25.58 3.69 14.50
C VAL A 584 25.02 3.91 15.91
N GLY A 585 23.91 4.64 16.05
CA GLY A 585 23.34 4.98 17.36
C GLY A 585 22.89 3.76 18.16
N ARG A 586 22.54 2.64 17.53
CA ARG A 586 22.24 1.38 18.25
C ARG A 586 23.47 0.84 19.01
N LEU A 587 24.66 0.98 18.43
CA LEU A 587 25.92 0.57 19.07
C LEU A 587 26.28 1.54 20.21
N LEU A 588 26.16 2.85 19.96
CA LEU A 588 26.53 3.89 20.92
C LEU A 588 25.53 4.01 22.10
N LYS A 589 24.25 3.71 21.89
CA LYS A 589 23.24 3.67 22.96
C LYS A 589 23.52 2.59 24.00
N LYS A 590 24.09 1.44 23.60
CA LYS A 590 24.52 0.42 24.56
C LYS A 590 25.55 0.96 25.57
N VAL A 591 26.19 2.09 25.23
CA VAL A 591 27.18 2.80 26.03
C VAL A 591 26.63 4.15 26.56
N GLY A 592 25.33 4.40 26.43
CA GLY A 592 24.65 5.59 26.98
C GLY A 592 24.74 6.86 26.15
N ILE A 593 25.22 6.81 24.90
CA ILE A 593 25.40 8.00 24.04
C ILE A 593 24.22 8.13 23.05
N SER A 594 23.46 9.22 23.18
CA SER A 594 22.43 9.63 22.20
C SER A 594 23.00 10.61 21.18
N LEU A 595 23.17 10.17 19.94
CA LEU A 595 23.65 11.05 18.86
C LEU A 595 22.55 11.98 18.34
N PHE A 596 22.84 13.29 18.31
CA PHE A 596 22.02 14.35 17.67
C PHE A 596 20.58 14.51 18.17
N GLU A 597 20.20 13.83 19.26
CA GLU A 597 18.84 13.85 19.82
C GLU A 597 18.37 15.29 20.12
N LYS A 598 19.21 16.08 20.80
CA LYS A 598 18.89 17.46 21.18
C LYS A 598 18.58 18.36 19.97
N GLU A 599 19.40 18.29 18.93
CA GLU A 599 19.24 19.12 17.72
C GLU A 599 17.94 18.77 16.99
N ILE A 600 17.57 17.49 16.97
CA ILE A 600 16.37 17.03 16.28
C ILE A 600 15.12 17.37 17.09
N MET A 601 15.18 17.22 18.41
CA MET A 601 14.07 17.59 19.28
C MET A 601 13.80 19.08 19.28
N GLU A 602 14.84 19.93 19.22
CA GLU A 602 14.65 21.39 19.11
C GLU A 602 13.85 21.79 17.86
N VAL A 603 14.17 21.20 16.69
CA VAL A 603 13.39 21.48 15.47
C VAL A 603 11.98 20.90 15.56
N SER A 604 11.85 19.71 16.17
CA SER A 604 10.54 19.07 16.39
C SER A 604 9.62 19.91 17.28
N GLU A 605 10.12 20.49 18.36
CA GLU A 605 9.36 21.33 19.29
C GLU A 605 8.87 22.61 18.59
N ARG A 606 9.72 23.26 17.78
CA ARG A 606 9.31 24.43 17.00
C ARG A 606 8.22 24.11 15.96
N TYR A 607 8.27 22.93 15.33
CA TYR A 607 7.16 22.47 14.48
C TYR A 607 5.89 22.23 15.29
N ASP A 608 6.02 21.65 16.48
CA ASP A 608 4.89 21.37 17.36
C ASP A 608 4.15 22.66 17.73
N GLU A 609 4.88 23.67 18.19
CA GLU A 609 4.34 25.00 18.54
C GLU A 609 3.60 25.65 17.36
N LEU A 610 4.23 25.66 16.19
CA LEU A 610 3.64 26.27 14.99
C LEU A 610 2.39 25.53 14.53
N LEU A 611 2.46 24.20 14.40
CA LEU A 611 1.34 23.40 13.91
C LEU A 611 0.19 23.36 14.91
N GLU A 612 0.48 23.38 16.22
CA GLU A 612 -0.54 23.46 17.25
C GLU A 612 -1.33 24.77 17.17
N LYS A 613 -0.65 25.90 16.90
CA LYS A 613 -1.32 27.18 16.63
C LYS A 613 -2.25 27.08 15.41
N ILE A 614 -1.76 26.53 14.31
CA ILE A 614 -2.54 26.38 13.07
C ILE A 614 -3.76 25.48 13.28
N ILE A 615 -3.61 24.37 14.01
CA ILE A 615 -4.75 23.47 14.27
C ILE A 615 -5.82 24.19 15.11
N LYS A 616 -5.43 24.93 16.15
CA LYS A 616 -6.38 25.71 16.97
C LYS A 616 -7.15 26.73 16.13
N GLU A 617 -6.48 27.43 15.21
CA GLU A 617 -7.14 28.37 14.29
C GLU A 617 -8.24 27.70 13.44
N HIS A 618 -8.06 26.42 13.07
CA HIS A 618 -9.06 25.64 12.33
C HIS A 618 -10.20 25.14 13.23
N GLU A 619 -9.88 24.74 14.47
CA GLU A 619 -10.88 24.29 15.46
C GLU A 619 -11.80 25.43 15.89
N GLU A 620 -11.30 26.66 15.96
CA GLU A 620 -12.06 27.85 16.35
C GLU A 620 -12.96 28.40 15.22
N ASN A 621 -12.67 28.09 13.94
CA ASN A 621 -13.38 28.64 12.77
C ASN A 621 -13.98 27.58 11.82
N PRO A 622 -14.78 26.59 12.29
CA PRO A 622 -15.21 25.46 11.47
C PRO A 622 -16.27 25.80 10.39
N ASN A 623 -16.99 26.93 10.53
CA ASN A 623 -18.20 27.24 9.75
C ASN A 623 -18.02 28.31 8.65
N GLN A 624 -16.81 28.79 8.38
CA GLN A 624 -16.58 29.89 7.43
C GLN A 624 -16.03 29.47 6.05
N LYS A 625 -15.75 28.18 5.81
CA LYS A 625 -15.13 27.73 4.55
C LYS A 625 -16.13 26.94 3.70
N GLU A 626 -16.48 27.48 2.54
CA GLU A 626 -17.19 26.74 1.47
C GLU A 626 -16.35 25.55 0.95
N ASP A 627 -15.02 25.67 0.99
CA ASP A 627 -14.05 24.64 0.58
C ASP A 627 -13.15 24.17 1.74
N ARG A 628 -13.23 22.88 2.08
CA ARG A 628 -12.40 22.25 3.13
C ARG A 628 -10.96 22.00 2.65
N ASP A 629 -9.95 22.51 3.35
CA ASP A 629 -8.54 22.25 3.05
C ASP A 629 -8.04 20.88 3.57
N MET A 630 -6.73 20.59 3.47
CA MET A 630 -6.20 19.30 3.95
C MET A 630 -6.29 19.17 5.47
N MET A 631 -6.15 20.25 6.22
CA MET A 631 -6.30 20.26 7.67
C MET A 631 -7.73 19.87 8.06
N ASP A 632 -8.73 20.50 7.45
CA ASP A 632 -10.15 20.22 7.70
C ASP A 632 -10.48 18.74 7.43
N VAL A 633 -9.92 18.17 6.35
CA VAL A 633 -10.12 16.75 6.02
C VAL A 633 -9.51 15.85 7.09
N LEU A 634 -8.31 16.17 7.58
CA LEU A 634 -7.61 15.36 8.60
C LEU A 634 -8.26 15.48 9.98
N LEU A 635 -8.69 16.68 10.39
CA LEU A 635 -9.45 16.88 11.61
C LEU A 635 -10.80 16.16 11.55
N GLY A 636 -11.48 16.20 10.40
CA GLY A 636 -12.71 15.43 10.19
C GLY A 636 -12.50 13.93 10.33
N VAL A 637 -11.41 13.38 9.81
CA VAL A 637 -11.04 11.96 9.99
C VAL A 637 -10.68 11.64 11.45
N CYS A 638 -10.01 12.57 12.15
CA CYS A 638 -9.65 12.42 13.55
C CYS A 638 -10.87 12.41 14.48
N ALA A 639 -11.90 13.21 14.15
CA ALA A 639 -13.13 13.36 14.92
C ALA A 639 -14.18 12.27 14.61
N ASP A 640 -14.05 11.54 13.50
CA ASP A 640 -14.99 10.49 13.11
C ASP A 640 -14.76 9.20 13.93
N ASP A 641 -15.68 8.90 14.86
CA ASP A 641 -15.64 7.70 15.68
C ASP A 641 -15.82 6.39 14.87
N ASN A 642 -16.30 6.48 13.62
CA ASN A 642 -16.43 5.35 12.70
C ASN A 642 -15.26 5.24 11.70
N ALA A 643 -14.22 6.07 11.85
CA ALA A 643 -13.07 6.01 10.95
C ALA A 643 -12.40 4.63 10.96
N GLU A 644 -12.05 4.12 9.77
CA GLU A 644 -11.34 2.83 9.57
C GLU A 644 -10.04 2.75 10.40
N PHE A 645 -9.41 3.89 10.66
CA PHE A 645 -8.30 4.02 11.59
C PHE A 645 -8.34 5.39 12.28
N LYS A 646 -8.30 5.41 13.62
CA LYS A 646 -8.29 6.65 14.39
C LYS A 646 -6.89 7.25 14.44
N ILE A 647 -6.70 8.37 13.76
CA ILE A 647 -5.41 9.09 13.75
C ILE A 647 -5.30 10.03 14.94
N SER A 648 -4.09 10.27 15.44
CA SER A 648 -3.83 11.21 16.53
C SER A 648 -3.43 12.59 16.01
N ARG A 649 -3.61 13.62 16.85
CA ARG A 649 -3.15 14.99 16.56
C ARG A 649 -1.66 15.05 16.20
N ASN A 650 -0.80 14.27 16.87
CA ASN A 650 0.63 14.21 16.55
C ASN A 650 0.90 13.53 15.20
N GLN A 651 0.09 12.55 14.79
CA GLN A 651 0.18 11.96 13.45
C GLN A 651 -0.24 12.95 12.36
N ILE A 652 -1.22 13.82 12.64
CA ILE A 652 -1.59 14.93 11.75
C ILE A 652 -0.43 15.92 11.62
N LYS A 653 0.14 16.38 12.74
CA LYS A 653 1.29 17.29 12.76
C LYS A 653 2.49 16.70 12.00
N ALA A 654 2.84 15.45 12.30
CA ALA A 654 3.94 14.76 11.62
C ALA A 654 3.70 14.62 10.11
N LEU A 655 2.46 14.33 9.68
CA LEU A 655 2.12 14.28 8.26
C LEU A 655 2.35 15.62 7.57
N PHE A 656 2.03 16.75 8.20
CA PHE A 656 2.29 18.07 7.59
C PHE A 656 3.76 18.38 7.47
N VAL A 657 4.56 18.04 8.49
CA VAL A 657 6.01 18.13 8.40
C VAL A 657 6.50 17.30 7.20
N GLU A 658 6.03 16.07 7.04
CA GLU A 658 6.40 15.21 5.91
C GLU A 658 5.94 15.76 4.55
N LEU A 659 4.76 16.37 4.44
CA LEU A 659 4.27 17.00 3.22
C LEU A 659 5.09 18.25 2.84
N LEU A 660 5.45 19.08 3.82
CA LEU A 660 6.29 20.25 3.62
C LEU A 660 7.68 19.85 3.14
N LEU A 661 8.32 18.88 3.79
CA LEU A 661 9.63 18.38 3.40
C LEU A 661 9.59 17.70 2.02
N GLY A 662 8.62 16.80 1.82
CA GLY A 662 8.52 15.98 0.63
C GLY A 662 8.09 16.71 -0.63
N GLY A 663 7.32 17.80 -0.52
CA GLY A 663 6.83 18.55 -1.67
C GLY A 663 7.64 19.80 -2.04
N THR A 664 8.39 20.38 -1.08
CA THR A 664 9.12 21.64 -1.28
C THR A 664 10.49 21.39 -1.94
N ASP A 665 11.43 20.74 -1.23
CA ASP A 665 12.83 20.62 -1.68
C ASP A 665 12.97 19.77 -2.94
N THR A 666 12.18 18.70 -3.04
CA THR A 666 12.20 17.76 -4.18
C THR A 666 11.92 18.46 -5.50
N SER A 667 10.81 19.22 -5.56
CA SER A 667 10.38 19.97 -6.73
C SER A 667 11.35 21.13 -7.02
N ALA A 668 11.83 21.83 -5.99
CA ALA A 668 12.76 22.94 -6.13
C ALA A 668 14.10 22.52 -6.75
N GLN A 669 14.73 21.49 -6.19
CA GLN A 669 16.01 20.98 -6.70
C GLN A 669 15.86 20.39 -8.10
N THR A 670 14.78 19.67 -8.39
CA THR A 670 14.55 19.09 -9.71
C THR A 670 14.38 20.17 -10.78
N THR A 671 13.56 21.19 -10.50
CA THR A 671 13.38 22.33 -11.40
C THR A 671 14.69 23.06 -11.65
N GLN A 672 15.51 23.25 -10.62
CA GLN A 672 16.83 23.86 -10.75
C GLN A 672 17.75 23.05 -11.68
N TRP A 673 17.81 21.73 -11.52
CA TRP A 673 18.57 20.84 -12.41
C TRP A 673 18.09 20.91 -13.86
N ILE A 674 16.76 20.90 -14.08
CA ILE A 674 16.19 21.02 -15.44
C ILE A 674 16.58 22.36 -16.08
N MET A 675 16.49 23.47 -15.34
CA MET A 675 16.89 24.77 -15.86
C MET A 675 18.38 24.84 -16.17
N ALA A 676 19.24 24.23 -15.34
CA ALA A 676 20.66 24.12 -15.60
C ALA A 676 20.96 23.35 -16.90
N GLU A 677 20.28 22.23 -17.11
CA GLU A 677 20.39 21.43 -18.35
C GLU A 677 19.92 22.22 -19.57
N LEU A 678 18.78 22.91 -19.48
CA LEU A 678 18.26 23.72 -20.59
C LEU A 678 19.20 24.87 -20.96
N ILE A 679 19.86 25.51 -19.98
CA ILE A 679 20.84 26.57 -20.23
C ILE A 679 22.08 26.02 -20.95
N ASN A 680 22.54 24.82 -20.55
CA ASN A 680 23.67 24.15 -21.20
C ASN A 680 23.32 23.56 -22.58
N HIS A 681 22.04 23.43 -22.92
CA HIS A 681 21.57 22.87 -24.20
C HIS A 681 20.61 23.83 -24.95
N PRO A 682 21.13 24.90 -25.59
CA PRO A 682 20.32 25.95 -26.22
C PRO A 682 19.34 25.44 -27.29
N GLU A 683 19.69 24.40 -28.04
CA GLU A 683 18.82 23.83 -29.09
C GLU A 683 17.59 23.12 -28.50
N ILE A 684 17.76 22.44 -27.36
CA ILE A 684 16.65 21.82 -26.63
C ILE A 684 15.76 22.91 -26.03
N LEU A 685 16.35 23.94 -25.42
CA LEU A 685 15.62 25.10 -24.91
C LEU A 685 14.82 25.79 -26.01
N LYS A 686 15.38 25.94 -27.22
CA LYS A 686 14.70 26.51 -28.37
C LYS A 686 13.51 25.65 -28.81
N THR A 687 13.70 24.33 -28.93
CA THR A 687 12.63 23.39 -29.30
C THR A 687 11.48 23.43 -28.29
N LEU A 688 11.81 23.46 -27.00
CA LEU A 688 10.81 23.59 -25.93
C LEU A 688 10.04 24.90 -26.01
N ARG A 689 10.72 26.01 -26.32
CA ARG A 689 10.08 27.32 -26.53
C ARG A 689 9.11 27.31 -27.70
N GLU A 690 9.49 26.69 -28.81
CA GLU A 690 8.65 26.57 -30.00
C GLU A 690 7.37 25.77 -29.71
N GLU A 691 7.46 24.67 -28.94
CA GLU A 691 6.28 23.92 -28.49
C GLU A 691 5.35 24.80 -27.62
N ILE A 692 5.90 25.45 -26.59
CA ILE A 692 5.11 26.30 -25.68
C ILE A 692 4.42 27.43 -26.47
N GLU A 693 5.14 28.08 -27.38
CA GLU A 693 4.59 29.15 -28.21
C GLU A 693 3.49 28.64 -29.15
N SER A 694 3.65 27.44 -29.72
CA SER A 694 2.64 26.82 -30.59
C SER A 694 1.35 26.43 -29.86
N VAL A 695 1.44 25.98 -28.61
CA VAL A 695 0.29 25.42 -27.87
C VAL A 695 -0.39 26.49 -27.00
N VAL A 696 0.40 27.31 -26.31
CA VAL A 696 -0.09 28.29 -25.33
C VAL A 696 -0.16 29.69 -25.93
N GLY A 697 0.72 30.01 -26.89
CA GLY A 697 0.85 31.34 -27.46
C GLY A 697 1.61 32.32 -26.57
N LYS A 698 1.49 33.61 -26.91
CA LYS A 698 2.16 34.73 -26.20
C LYS A 698 1.23 35.53 -25.29
N THR A 699 -0.08 35.28 -25.35
CA THR A 699 -1.12 36.12 -24.71
C THR A 699 -1.58 35.61 -23.36
N ARG A 700 -1.16 34.41 -22.94
CA ARG A 700 -1.44 33.86 -21.61
C ARG A 700 -0.28 33.02 -21.10
N LEU A 701 -0.21 32.87 -19.78
CA LEU A 701 0.78 32.00 -19.11
C LEU A 701 0.45 30.52 -19.33
N VAL A 702 1.47 29.66 -19.34
CA VAL A 702 1.32 28.20 -19.19
C VAL A 702 0.50 27.87 -17.94
N GLN A 703 -0.49 26.99 -18.08
CA GLN A 703 -1.33 26.50 -17.00
C GLN A 703 -1.21 24.99 -16.82
N GLU A 704 -1.66 24.47 -15.67
CA GLU A 704 -1.66 23.04 -15.39
C GLU A 704 -2.43 22.21 -16.42
N THR A 705 -3.53 22.77 -16.96
CA THR A 705 -4.37 22.14 -17.98
C THR A 705 -3.69 22.04 -19.34
N ASP A 706 -2.63 22.82 -19.59
CA ASP A 706 -1.88 22.76 -20.84
C ASP A 706 -0.86 21.61 -20.84
N LEU A 707 -0.46 21.11 -19.67
CA LEU A 707 0.62 20.14 -19.54
C LEU A 707 0.39 18.87 -20.36
N SER A 708 -0.86 18.39 -20.48
CA SER A 708 -1.19 17.22 -21.30
C SER A 708 -0.95 17.44 -22.81
N ASN A 709 -0.93 18.69 -23.25
CA ASN A 709 -0.75 19.11 -24.64
C ASN A 709 0.69 19.60 -24.92
N LEU A 710 1.61 19.48 -23.95
CA LEU A 710 3.02 19.87 -24.06
C LEU A 710 3.93 18.62 -23.92
N PRO A 711 3.91 17.68 -24.90
CA PRO A 711 4.64 16.42 -24.80
C PRO A 711 6.15 16.59 -24.69
N TYR A 712 6.75 17.59 -25.34
CA TYR A 712 8.19 17.87 -25.25
C TYR A 712 8.55 18.46 -23.88
N LEU A 713 7.74 19.35 -23.30
CA LEU A 713 7.91 19.77 -21.90
C LEU A 713 7.86 18.57 -20.95
N GLN A 714 6.89 17.66 -21.12
CA GLN A 714 6.84 16.44 -20.31
C GLN A 714 8.10 15.58 -20.48
N ALA A 715 8.63 15.51 -21.70
CA ALA A 715 9.84 14.77 -22.02
C ALA A 715 11.08 15.39 -21.36
N VAL A 716 11.22 16.73 -21.39
CA VAL A 716 12.27 17.50 -20.70
C VAL A 716 12.21 17.25 -19.19
N VAL A 717 11.02 17.30 -18.59
CA VAL A 717 10.84 17.04 -17.16
C VAL A 717 11.22 15.60 -16.81
N LYS A 718 10.84 14.63 -17.65
CA LYS A 718 11.20 13.22 -17.43
C LYS A 718 12.70 12.99 -17.57
N GLU A 719 13.35 13.62 -18.53
CA GLU A 719 14.79 13.51 -18.73
C GLU A 719 15.58 14.16 -17.59
N GLY A 720 15.13 15.32 -17.10
CA GLY A 720 15.70 15.93 -15.91
C GLY A 720 15.55 15.06 -14.67
N LEU A 721 14.41 14.40 -14.47
CA LEU A 721 14.21 13.45 -13.37
C LEU A 721 15.02 12.15 -13.53
N ARG A 722 15.29 11.71 -14.77
CA ARG A 722 16.15 10.55 -15.07
C ARG A 722 17.60 10.83 -14.72
N LEU A 723 18.13 11.94 -15.23
CA LEU A 723 19.52 12.34 -15.00
C LEU A 723 19.71 12.85 -13.58
N HIS A 724 18.78 13.60 -13.01
CA HIS A 724 18.95 14.20 -11.69
C HIS A 724 17.88 13.71 -10.70
N PRO A 725 17.85 12.40 -10.37
CA PRO A 725 16.91 11.90 -9.37
C PRO A 725 17.20 12.54 -8.03
N HIS A 726 16.25 13.31 -7.52
CA HIS A 726 16.38 13.92 -6.21
C HIS A 726 16.67 12.88 -5.12
N SER A 727 16.11 11.66 -5.21
CA SER A 727 16.47 10.54 -4.34
C SER A 727 17.27 9.48 -5.11
N PRO A 728 18.61 9.60 -5.20
CA PRO A 728 19.47 8.68 -5.96
C PRO A 728 19.63 7.30 -5.29
N ILE A 729 19.26 7.20 -4.01
CA ILE A 729 19.32 5.97 -3.23
C ILE A 729 17.96 5.72 -2.55
N LEU A 730 17.42 4.51 -2.73
CA LEU A 730 16.21 4.04 -2.07
C LEU A 730 16.57 2.91 -1.09
N VAL A 731 16.23 3.10 0.19
CA VAL A 731 16.51 2.11 1.25
C VAL A 731 15.24 1.30 1.56
N ARG A 732 15.38 -0.04 1.70
CA ARG A 732 14.35 -0.97 2.20
C ARG A 732 14.97 -1.97 3.18
N THR A 733 14.14 -2.67 3.94
CA THR A 733 14.58 -3.75 4.83
C THR A 733 13.75 -5.00 4.57
N ALA A 734 14.41 -6.16 4.43
CA ALA A 734 13.74 -7.45 4.26
C ALA A 734 13.03 -7.86 5.55
N THR A 735 11.71 -8.03 5.53
CA THR A 735 10.94 -8.52 6.69
C THR A 735 10.99 -10.03 6.86
N GLY A 736 11.35 -10.75 5.82
CA GLY A 736 11.55 -12.20 5.76
C GLY A 736 12.64 -12.56 4.75
N GLY A 737 13.13 -13.81 4.84
CA GLY A 737 14.11 -14.31 3.87
C GLY A 737 13.46 -14.59 2.51
N CYS A 738 14.11 -14.18 1.42
CA CYS A 738 13.63 -14.43 0.06
C CYS A 738 14.77 -14.73 -0.90
N LYS A 739 14.47 -15.24 -2.09
CA LYS A 739 15.45 -15.31 -3.18
C LYS A 739 15.30 -14.09 -4.09
N ILE A 740 16.41 -13.59 -4.61
CA ILE A 740 16.45 -12.59 -5.68
C ILE A 740 17.40 -13.14 -6.75
N GLY A 741 16.86 -13.42 -7.94
CA GLY A 741 17.55 -14.27 -8.90
C GLY A 741 17.97 -15.60 -8.27
N GLU A 742 19.26 -15.94 -8.35
CA GLU A 742 19.80 -17.19 -7.79
C GLU A 742 20.27 -17.05 -6.32
N PHE A 743 20.26 -15.84 -5.78
CA PHE A 743 20.81 -15.54 -4.46
C PHE A 743 19.74 -15.50 -3.38
N TYR A 744 20.08 -15.95 -2.18
CA TYR A 744 19.23 -15.86 -1.01
C TYR A 744 19.54 -14.59 -0.21
N ILE A 745 18.51 -13.81 0.09
CA ILE A 745 18.56 -12.61 0.91
C ILE A 745 17.96 -12.94 2.28
N PRO A 746 18.76 -12.94 3.37
CA PRO A 746 18.25 -13.18 4.71
C PRO A 746 17.31 -12.06 5.20
N GLN A 747 16.41 -12.42 6.12
CA GLN A 747 15.62 -11.46 6.90
C GLN A 747 16.54 -10.41 7.58
N ASN A 748 16.02 -9.19 7.75
CA ASN A 748 16.72 -8.03 8.33
C ASN A 748 17.93 -7.54 7.51
N THR A 749 18.03 -7.94 6.24
CA THR A 749 19.00 -7.37 5.30
C THR A 749 18.50 -6.02 4.78
N THR A 750 19.37 -5.01 4.80
CA THR A 750 19.09 -3.68 4.23
C THR A 750 19.32 -3.72 2.73
N MET A 751 18.29 -3.41 1.94
CA MET A 751 18.42 -3.22 0.51
C MET A 751 18.70 -1.75 0.20
N ILE A 752 19.72 -1.49 -0.60
CA ILE A 752 20.06 -0.17 -1.16
C ILE A 752 19.84 -0.28 -2.66
N ILE A 753 18.82 0.40 -3.18
CA ILE A 753 18.57 0.48 -4.62
C ILE A 753 19.15 1.80 -5.10
N ASN A 754 20.17 1.74 -5.94
CA ASN A 754 20.82 2.89 -6.53
C ASN A 754 20.03 3.32 -7.78
N SER A 755 18.98 4.13 -7.59
CA SER A 755 18.15 4.61 -8.71
C SER A 755 18.95 5.47 -9.69
N TYR A 756 19.99 6.17 -9.22
CA TYR A 756 20.91 6.91 -10.09
C TYR A 756 21.62 5.98 -11.08
N ALA A 757 22.13 4.84 -10.61
CA ALA A 757 22.76 3.84 -11.49
C ALA A 757 21.74 3.18 -12.42
N VAL A 758 20.55 2.80 -11.91
CA VAL A 758 19.49 2.17 -12.73
C VAL A 758 19.06 3.08 -13.89
N MET A 759 18.95 4.39 -13.65
CA MET A 759 18.53 5.36 -14.66
C MET A 759 19.66 5.83 -15.58
N ARG A 760 20.87 5.26 -15.42
CA ARG A 760 22.07 5.44 -16.26
C ARG A 760 22.67 4.12 -16.72
N ASP A 761 21.91 3.05 -16.63
CA ASP A 761 22.36 1.74 -17.07
C ASP A 761 22.49 1.74 -18.60
N PRO A 762 23.70 1.58 -19.18
CA PRO A 762 23.91 1.62 -20.63
C PRO A 762 23.17 0.49 -21.37
N ASP A 763 22.82 -0.61 -20.67
CA ASP A 763 22.01 -1.69 -21.26
C ASP A 763 20.54 -1.28 -21.41
N SER A 764 20.11 -0.24 -20.70
CA SER A 764 18.72 0.24 -20.64
C SER A 764 18.52 1.60 -21.30
N TRP A 765 19.56 2.43 -21.37
CA TRP A 765 19.51 3.82 -21.83
C TRP A 765 20.64 4.09 -22.83
N GLU A 766 20.29 4.42 -24.07
CA GLU A 766 21.24 4.88 -25.09
C GLU A 766 21.81 6.25 -24.70
N GLU A 767 23.14 6.41 -24.76
CA GLU A 767 23.88 7.58 -24.29
C GLU A 767 23.38 8.03 -22.89
N PRO A 768 23.61 7.20 -21.84
CA PRO A 768 22.92 7.34 -20.56
C PRO A 768 23.25 8.63 -19.80
N ASP A 769 24.38 9.27 -20.10
CA ASP A 769 24.81 10.51 -19.45
C ASP A 769 24.40 11.77 -20.22
N GLU A 770 23.88 11.63 -21.45
CA GLU A 770 23.45 12.76 -22.29
C GLU A 770 22.01 13.19 -21.97
N PHE A 771 21.77 14.50 -21.94
CA PHE A 771 20.44 15.10 -21.74
C PHE A 771 19.66 15.09 -23.04
N GLN A 772 18.84 14.06 -23.25
CA GLN A 772 18.11 13.83 -24.49
C GLN A 772 16.60 13.61 -24.23
N PRO A 773 15.79 14.69 -24.16
CA PRO A 773 14.34 14.59 -23.97
C PRO A 773 13.64 13.70 -25.00
N GLU A 774 14.14 13.64 -26.24
CA GLU A 774 13.56 12.91 -27.36
C GLU A 774 13.32 11.43 -27.05
N ARG A 775 14.07 10.83 -26.12
CA ARG A 775 13.88 9.44 -25.69
C ARG A 775 12.53 9.17 -25.03
N PHE A 776 11.89 10.20 -24.49
CA PHE A 776 10.56 10.12 -23.88
C PHE A 776 9.41 10.51 -24.84
N MET A 777 9.75 10.85 -26.09
CA MET A 777 8.77 11.11 -27.15
C MET A 777 8.32 9.78 -27.77
N VAL A 778 7.05 9.67 -28.14
CA VAL A 778 6.51 8.46 -28.78
C VAL A 778 7.16 8.30 -30.16
N SER A 779 8.08 7.34 -30.30
CA SER A 779 8.65 6.98 -31.60
C SER A 779 7.61 6.25 -32.45
N PRO A 780 7.49 6.54 -33.76
CA PRO A 780 6.65 5.75 -34.67
C PRO A 780 7.05 4.27 -34.76
N SER A 781 8.29 3.93 -34.36
CA SER A 781 8.90 2.60 -34.50
C SER A 781 8.75 1.70 -33.28
N LYS A 782 8.52 2.24 -32.08
CA LYS A 782 8.35 1.49 -30.82
C LYS A 782 6.92 1.67 -30.33
N GLY A 783 6.21 0.56 -30.10
CA GLY A 783 4.83 0.61 -29.60
C GLY A 783 4.74 1.31 -28.24
N LYS A 784 3.64 2.03 -27.97
CA LYS A 784 3.39 2.70 -26.68
C LYS A 784 3.46 1.75 -25.48
N GLU A 785 3.13 0.48 -25.69
CA GLU A 785 3.11 -0.57 -24.67
C GLU A 785 4.52 -1.02 -24.28
N GLU A 786 5.39 -1.26 -25.28
CA GLU A 786 6.79 -1.63 -25.07
C GLU A 786 7.58 -0.54 -24.32
N MET A 787 7.37 0.72 -24.69
CA MET A 787 7.95 1.87 -23.97
C MET A 787 7.46 1.93 -22.52
N ARG A 788 6.18 1.62 -22.27
CA ARG A 788 5.62 1.64 -20.92
C ARG A 788 6.21 0.55 -20.03
N GLU A 789 6.45 -0.64 -20.59
CA GLU A 789 7.08 -1.75 -19.88
C GLU A 789 8.55 -1.45 -19.53
N GLN A 790 9.31 -0.92 -20.50
CA GLN A 790 10.70 -0.50 -20.25
C GLN A 790 10.80 0.58 -19.18
N LEU A 791 9.92 1.59 -19.23
CA LEU A 791 9.86 2.63 -18.20
C LEU A 791 9.45 2.09 -16.83
N ALA A 792 8.56 1.10 -16.77
CA ALA A 792 8.15 0.49 -15.50
C ALA A 792 9.28 -0.27 -14.79
N LEU A 793 10.33 -0.66 -15.52
CA LEU A 793 11.53 -1.32 -15.02
C LEU A 793 12.65 -0.33 -14.68
N ASN A 794 12.95 0.58 -15.61
CA ASN A 794 14.22 1.31 -15.62
C ASN A 794 14.10 2.79 -15.22
N TYR A 795 12.89 3.30 -14.98
CA TYR A 795 12.65 4.70 -14.63
C TYR A 795 12.02 4.83 -13.23
N LEU A 796 12.84 5.24 -12.24
CA LEU A 796 12.51 5.21 -10.81
C LEU A 796 12.62 6.56 -10.07
N PRO A 797 12.30 7.73 -10.67
CA PRO A 797 12.52 9.03 -10.01
C PRO A 797 11.63 9.24 -8.76
N PHE A 798 10.48 8.56 -8.70
CA PHE A 798 9.55 8.59 -7.58
C PHE A 798 9.53 7.28 -6.77
N GLY A 799 10.54 6.43 -6.97
CA GLY A 799 10.55 5.05 -6.51
C GLY A 799 9.48 4.20 -7.20
N SER A 800 9.20 3.01 -6.65
CA SER A 800 8.21 2.09 -7.21
C SER A 800 7.60 1.20 -6.12
N GLY A 801 6.57 0.44 -6.49
CA GLY A 801 5.87 -0.49 -5.63
C GLY A 801 5.03 0.18 -4.53
N ARG A 802 4.83 -0.54 -3.42
CA ARG A 802 3.97 -0.10 -2.31
C ARG A 802 4.44 1.24 -1.71
N ARG A 803 5.74 1.52 -1.73
CA ARG A 803 6.36 2.75 -1.19
C ARG A 803 6.64 3.83 -2.24
N GLY A 804 6.05 3.72 -3.44
CA GLY A 804 6.13 4.79 -4.45
C GLY A 804 5.57 6.12 -3.93
N CYS A 805 6.11 7.24 -4.42
CA CYS A 805 5.77 8.59 -3.95
C CYS A 805 4.25 8.87 -4.08
N PRO A 806 3.56 9.27 -2.99
CA PRO A 806 2.16 9.69 -3.08
C PRO A 806 1.97 11.02 -3.82
N GLY A 807 3.00 11.86 -3.88
CA GLY A 807 2.97 13.19 -4.50
C GLY A 807 3.38 13.24 -5.97
N THR A 808 3.45 12.09 -6.67
CA THR A 808 3.95 12.01 -8.06
C THR A 808 3.26 13.00 -9.00
N ASN A 809 1.93 13.06 -8.99
CA ASN A 809 1.17 13.97 -9.87
C ASN A 809 1.43 15.44 -9.54
N LEU A 810 1.44 15.79 -8.25
CA LEU A 810 1.73 17.15 -7.80
C LEU A 810 3.16 17.58 -8.17
N GLY A 811 4.14 16.68 -8.05
CA GLY A 811 5.52 16.92 -8.47
C GLY A 811 5.63 17.25 -9.95
N TYR A 812 5.03 16.43 -10.83
CA TYR A 812 5.00 16.73 -12.26
C TYR A 812 4.31 18.07 -12.57
N ILE A 813 3.23 18.40 -11.87
CA ILE A 813 2.54 19.69 -12.01
C ILE A 813 3.48 20.84 -11.65
N PHE A 814 4.06 20.84 -10.44
CA PHE A 814 4.93 21.92 -9.97
C PHE A 814 6.13 22.13 -10.87
N ILE A 815 6.82 21.05 -11.24
CA ILE A 815 8.01 21.13 -12.09
C ILE A 815 7.62 21.62 -13.48
N GLY A 816 6.59 21.02 -14.09
CA GLY A 816 6.14 21.35 -15.44
C GLY A 816 5.71 22.80 -15.60
N VAL A 817 4.83 23.32 -14.73
CA VAL A 817 4.36 24.71 -14.86
C VAL A 817 5.43 25.74 -14.55
N ALA A 818 6.34 25.44 -13.61
CA ALA A 818 7.44 26.34 -13.27
C ALA A 818 8.47 26.42 -14.41
N VAL A 819 8.92 25.27 -14.92
CA VAL A 819 9.82 25.21 -16.09
C VAL A 819 9.16 25.88 -17.29
N GLY A 820 7.90 25.54 -17.60
CA GLY A 820 7.15 26.16 -18.70
C GLY A 820 7.07 27.67 -18.57
N THR A 821 6.75 28.19 -17.38
CA THR A 821 6.69 29.64 -17.10
C THR A 821 8.06 30.33 -17.29
N MET A 822 9.11 29.73 -16.74
CA MET A 822 10.47 30.25 -16.82
C MET A 822 10.99 30.29 -18.27
N VAL A 823 10.70 29.26 -19.05
CA VAL A 823 11.09 29.14 -20.46
C VAL A 823 10.26 30.06 -21.36
N GLN A 824 8.97 30.23 -21.06
CA GLN A 824 8.07 31.11 -21.80
C GLN A 824 8.47 32.59 -21.64
N CYS A 825 8.70 33.03 -20.39
CA CYS A 825 8.79 34.45 -20.06
C CYS A 825 10.21 35.04 -20.07
N PHE A 826 11.27 34.24 -19.97
CA PHE A 826 12.61 34.75 -19.71
C PHE A 826 13.69 34.15 -20.61
N GLU A 827 14.68 34.97 -20.92
CA GLU A 827 16.02 34.55 -21.32
C GLU A 827 16.93 34.46 -20.08
N TRP A 828 17.85 33.49 -20.11
CA TRP A 828 18.67 33.11 -18.97
C TRP A 828 20.14 33.30 -19.30
N SER A 829 20.85 34.01 -18.43
CA SER A 829 22.31 34.19 -18.54
C SER A 829 22.97 33.79 -17.23
N VAL A 830 24.15 33.17 -17.33
CA VAL A 830 24.92 32.68 -16.18
C VAL A 830 26.32 33.26 -16.20
N ASN A 831 26.97 33.28 -15.03
CA ASN A 831 28.36 33.73 -14.93
C ASN A 831 29.29 32.67 -15.53
N GLY A 832 29.76 32.89 -16.77
CA GLY A 832 30.58 31.96 -17.53
C GLY A 832 29.87 31.47 -18.79
N ASN A 833 30.44 30.48 -19.48
CA ASN A 833 29.84 29.93 -20.71
C ASN A 833 28.81 28.83 -20.42
N ASN A 834 29.04 28.01 -19.39
CA ASN A 834 28.20 26.87 -19.01
C ASN A 834 27.93 26.87 -17.50
N VAL A 835 26.80 26.28 -17.09
CA VAL A 835 26.45 26.02 -15.70
C VAL A 835 27.34 24.91 -15.13
N ASN A 836 27.81 25.10 -13.89
CA ASN A 836 28.54 24.06 -13.16
C ASN A 836 27.55 22.96 -12.68
N MET A 837 27.71 21.75 -13.21
CA MET A 837 26.86 20.59 -12.92
C MET A 837 27.41 19.69 -11.81
N GLU A 838 28.36 20.17 -11.00
CA GLU A 838 28.93 19.41 -9.89
C GLU A 838 27.85 19.00 -8.88
N GLU A 839 27.77 17.70 -8.61
CA GLU A 839 26.78 17.12 -7.70
C GLU A 839 27.32 17.06 -6.27
N THR A 840 26.44 17.35 -5.31
CA THR A 840 26.67 17.12 -3.88
C THR A 840 25.45 16.46 -3.25
N GLY A 841 25.63 16.03 -1.99
CA GLY A 841 24.60 15.39 -1.20
C GLY A 841 24.71 13.86 -1.15
N ASP A 842 24.07 13.28 -0.14
CA ASP A 842 24.06 11.84 0.11
C ASP A 842 22.72 11.23 -0.33
N MET A 843 21.67 11.40 0.48
CA MET A 843 20.33 10.87 0.20
C MET A 843 19.50 11.77 -0.71
N THR A 844 19.87 13.04 -0.82
CA THR A 844 19.24 14.00 -1.71
C THR A 844 20.29 14.52 -2.69
N LEU A 845 20.00 14.45 -3.98
CA LEU A 845 20.87 14.95 -5.02
C LEU A 845 20.70 16.46 -5.16
N ARG A 846 21.80 17.21 -4.99
CA ARG A 846 21.82 18.67 -5.04
C ARG A 846 22.96 19.17 -5.91
N MET A 847 22.81 20.37 -6.45
CA MET A 847 23.94 21.08 -7.07
C MET A 847 24.90 21.54 -5.97
N ALA A 848 26.20 21.32 -6.15
CA ALA A 848 27.24 21.85 -5.26
C ALA A 848 27.26 23.38 -5.28
N HIS A 849 26.94 23.95 -6.45
CA HIS A 849 26.83 25.37 -6.68
C HIS A 849 25.39 25.69 -7.10
N PRO A 850 24.62 26.43 -6.28
CA PRO A 850 23.26 26.83 -6.65
C PRO A 850 23.21 27.56 -8.00
N LEU A 851 22.15 27.33 -8.78
CA LEU A 851 21.96 27.96 -10.07
C LEU A 851 21.58 29.42 -9.89
N LYS A 852 22.58 30.29 -10.06
CA LYS A 852 22.42 31.75 -10.05
C LYS A 852 22.43 32.30 -11.46
N CYS A 853 21.31 32.90 -11.88
CA CYS A 853 21.11 33.41 -13.22
C CYS A 853 20.70 34.89 -13.22
N THR A 854 21.16 35.66 -14.20
CA THR A 854 20.57 36.97 -14.51
C THR A 854 19.51 36.78 -15.59
N LEU A 855 18.33 37.34 -15.36
CA LEU A 855 17.16 37.16 -16.23
C LEU A 855 16.97 38.36 -17.14
N VAL A 856 16.57 38.10 -18.38
CA VAL A 856 16.06 39.14 -19.29
C VAL A 856 14.62 38.79 -19.66
N ALA A 857 13.71 39.74 -19.46
CA ALA A 857 12.31 39.57 -19.82
C ALA A 857 12.16 39.37 -21.34
N ARG A 858 11.45 38.31 -21.75
CA ARG A 858 11.23 37.95 -23.16
C ARG A 858 9.80 38.25 -23.60
N VAL A 859 8.83 37.63 -22.93
CA VAL A 859 7.39 37.78 -23.21
C VAL A 859 6.69 38.05 -21.89
N ASP A 860 5.98 39.17 -21.81
CA ASP A 860 5.02 39.45 -20.76
C ASP A 860 3.60 39.26 -21.31
N PRO A 861 2.93 38.13 -21.03
CA PRO A 861 1.56 37.90 -21.49
C PRO A 861 0.52 38.91 -20.97
N PHE A 862 0.89 39.76 -20.01
CA PHE A 862 0.02 40.74 -19.38
C PHE A 862 0.41 42.20 -19.72
N SER A 863 1.47 42.44 -20.49
CA SER A 863 1.86 43.81 -20.90
C SER A 863 1.04 44.38 -22.07
N GLN A 864 0.09 43.59 -22.61
CA GLN A 864 -0.83 44.01 -23.67
C GLN A 864 -2.26 44.31 -23.16
N LEU A 865 -2.46 44.38 -21.83
CA LEU A 865 -3.71 44.77 -21.18
C LEU A 865 -3.64 46.18 -20.60
#